data_AF-A0A447ITC7-F1
#
_entry.id   AF-A0A447ITC7-F1
#
_cell.length_a   1.000
_cell.length_b   1.000
_cell.length_c   1.000
_cell.angle_alpha   90.00
_cell.angle_beta   90.00
_cell.angle_gamma   90.00
#
_symmetry.space_group_name_H-M   'P 1'
#
loop_
_entity.id
_entity.type
_entity.pdbx_description
1 polymer ?
#
loop_
_entity_poly.entity_id
_entity_poly.type
_entity_poly.pdbx_seq_one_letter_code
_entity_poly.pdbx_strand_id
1 'polypeptide(L)'
;MLLRDLLVALPGLIGSTGTASRVQELEVQDASQIVVPIAVTSTKAIALPDITASSGFLGQAMSDYYKQTGFQPPATPEPEPPVVPTPDPEPTPLPQRTENLTAEAGRVLTIEPTDSGIASIKILSQTSHGHVSVNPDKTLSLVLSEDPDNQSDTAFSYEITYQNGKTQQVQAKVDVVAGQEPDGWGKGDFYMLETGADGRAVVEHGENHRKVYVTEGAHGLTAAEIAKAEGIAVSKVTGKWLLEHPEYGATPDKALDTKIGMELWYASTGRSAGPNSNWLLFERGYDYGDVNQVVARGASGESALNPMYIGAYGQGDDPLIRGTIKIFQDQVSHVVIQNIDATNVNALLGENLLFDNISVTLDGMSVENVKNFSLVDSDIIDVARLKPLNGGKIWDAGANRVSGVYVANSDGVFLGGNFFDHNGWADGYDPAMSTSAAMPPSKFNHNLYVQNDNLDVTVRDNIFMRGSSFGAQIRPGGVIENNAFIDNNAGLNFFGGHSYTLALGNIVTSAGYRQLSILDGALSMGIDNFGKQNSLIGNIIAHLADPNNPAEQALKKIVHTALANTDGFVNDTIVYNWTSGGKAGTSLNTAGLSAAVLDQTTIQNFTADLLGKKTATISDLANYLRAQADGKLDEVVDADVINAFFRKGFGLDTTLRDTAEVVRFTPDDRADGLRWDNRLNWSTEDLPGTQDGDSVDLGGNRVLFGAETVTVDDFIFGNFGQLKATSGKLEITGDISTGKTGNLLQIDNAGQVWIDGYRDKDLLTIELAGGRLANTGSFAGKTAIEATQDAQLLLATSGARFDLAAGSSLKITGGKAKVGFDGGDGKTATLQLHDDATLSFVANATGLGKISEFYSGAFDTSKVTSGIRLDGDLKINLAGLNTQKGGTWTLIDADQIIGSFDDIAVTGLAKNQDALIRVDYVRDEVVLVVGDAGKGSGQIRSGSSGDADFIDYTQDAVLKTLWSNLQAAMPQVTDDPI
;
A
#
# COMPACT_ATOMS: atom_id res chain seq x y z
N MET A 1 1.46 6.89 15.37
CA MET A 1 -0.01 6.70 15.45
C MET A 1 -0.62 7.07 16.80
N LEU A 2 0.04 6.83 17.94
CA LEU A 2 -0.46 7.12 19.32
C LEU A 2 -0.68 8.61 19.75
N LEU A 3 -0.65 9.58 18.83
CA LEU A 3 -0.97 10.99 19.14
C LEU A 3 -2.28 11.49 18.51
N ARG A 4 -3.01 10.62 17.78
CA ARG A 4 -4.33 10.93 17.22
C ARG A 4 -5.49 10.81 18.24
N ASP A 5 -5.25 10.16 19.38
CA ASP A 5 -6.33 9.73 20.31
C ASP A 5 -6.75 10.75 21.38
N LEU A 6 -6.12 11.93 21.46
CA LEU A 6 -6.39 12.85 22.58
C LEU A 6 -7.64 13.75 22.39
N LEU A 7 -8.21 13.82 21.19
CA LEU A 7 -9.28 14.80 20.87
C LEU A 7 -10.71 14.33 21.15
N VAL A 8 -10.95 13.03 21.40
CA VAL A 8 -12.32 12.52 21.64
C VAL A 8 -12.65 12.36 23.13
N ALA A 9 -11.65 12.43 24.02
CA ALA A 9 -11.82 12.22 25.45
C ALA A 9 -11.28 13.39 26.29
N LEU A 10 -12.03 14.51 26.38
CA LEU A 10 -12.19 15.37 27.59
C LEU A 10 -12.77 16.77 27.26
N PRO A 11 -14.05 17.06 27.54
CA PRO A 11 -14.50 18.43 27.74
C PRO A 11 -14.50 18.75 29.24
N GLY A 12 -13.58 19.61 29.67
CA GLY A 12 -13.79 20.46 30.84
C GLY A 12 -12.73 20.38 31.94
N LEU A 13 -11.78 21.31 31.92
CA LEU A 13 -11.30 22.05 33.10
C LEU A 13 -10.35 23.18 32.67
N ILE A 14 -10.91 24.37 32.44
CA ILE A 14 -10.13 25.61 32.31
C ILE A 14 -9.82 26.12 33.73
N GLY A 15 -8.52 26.21 34.03
CA GLY A 15 -7.95 26.92 35.17
C GLY A 15 -6.80 27.80 34.68
N SER A 16 -6.90 29.10 34.96
CA SER A 16 -6.14 30.23 34.42
C SER A 16 -4.61 30.27 34.62
N THR A 17 -3.92 30.71 33.56
CA THR A 17 -2.79 31.67 33.47
C THR A 17 -1.46 31.40 34.18
N GLY A 18 -0.36 31.45 33.40
CA GLY A 18 0.99 31.70 33.94
C GLY A 18 2.16 31.67 32.94
N THR A 19 2.36 32.77 32.21
CA THR A 19 3.65 33.34 31.74
C THR A 19 4.71 32.49 31.03
N ALA A 20 5.05 32.93 29.81
CA ALA A 20 6.25 32.63 29.05
C ALA A 20 7.56 33.00 29.78
N SER A 21 8.60 32.16 29.64
CA SER A 21 9.97 32.61 29.31
C SER A 21 10.93 31.46 28.98
N ARG A 22 11.79 31.74 27.98
CA ARG A 22 13.20 31.35 27.82
C ARG A 22 13.57 30.02 27.15
N VAL A 23 13.95 30.20 25.88
CA VAL A 23 15.15 29.68 25.19
C VAL A 23 16.34 29.45 26.14
N GLN A 24 16.91 28.24 26.08
CA GLN A 24 18.34 28.03 26.24
C GLN A 24 18.78 26.78 25.47
N GLU A 25 19.77 26.98 24.60
CA GLU A 25 20.58 25.99 23.89
C GLU A 25 21.13 24.92 24.84
N LEU A 26 21.29 23.69 24.36
CA LEU A 26 22.40 22.83 24.76
C LEU A 26 22.66 21.75 23.69
N GLU A 27 23.94 21.70 23.31
CA GLU A 27 24.57 20.84 22.32
C GLU A 27 24.50 19.34 22.64
N VAL A 28 24.63 18.58 21.56
CA VAL A 28 24.87 17.15 21.43
C VAL A 28 26.06 16.66 22.29
N GLN A 29 25.84 15.62 23.09
CA GLN A 29 26.87 14.64 23.44
C GLN A 29 26.30 13.22 23.50
N ASP A 30 26.98 12.33 22.77
CA ASP A 30 26.96 10.87 22.84
C ASP A 30 26.73 10.29 24.24
N ALA A 31 25.85 9.30 24.37
CA ALA A 31 26.01 8.23 25.34
C ALA A 31 25.21 6.97 24.95
N SER A 32 25.92 6.00 24.38
CA SER A 32 25.62 4.57 24.57
C SER A 32 25.59 4.22 26.06
N GLN A 33 24.53 3.55 26.55
CA GLN A 33 24.62 2.37 27.43
C GLN A 33 23.25 1.91 27.97
N ILE A 34 22.87 0.72 27.51
CA ILE A 34 22.35 -0.45 28.23
C ILE A 34 22.02 -0.22 29.72
N VAL A 35 20.75 -0.45 30.10
CA VAL A 35 20.33 -0.68 31.49
C VAL A 35 19.82 -2.11 31.64
N VAL A 36 20.54 -2.90 32.43
CA VAL A 36 20.08 -4.17 33.03
C VAL A 36 19.59 -3.87 34.45
N PRO A 37 18.49 -4.49 34.95
CA PRO A 37 18.10 -4.38 36.35
C PRO A 37 18.87 -5.38 37.24
N ILE A 38 19.36 -4.88 38.37
CA ILE A 38 20.10 -5.63 39.40
C ILE A 38 19.15 -6.43 40.30
N ALA A 39 19.53 -7.68 40.54
CA ALA A 39 18.97 -8.61 41.51
C ALA A 39 19.64 -8.51 42.90
N VAL A 40 18.93 -8.96 43.93
CA VAL A 40 19.40 -9.30 45.29
C VAL A 40 18.53 -10.48 45.74
N THR A 41 18.94 -11.63 46.25
CA THR A 41 20.22 -12.30 46.57
C THR A 41 19.86 -13.77 46.86
N SER A 42 20.69 -14.74 46.46
CA SER A 42 20.85 -15.98 47.24
C SER A 42 22.28 -16.50 47.09
N THR A 43 22.78 -17.08 48.18
CA THR A 43 24.19 -17.14 48.55
C THR A 43 24.91 -18.44 48.16
N LYS A 44 26.12 -18.26 47.61
CA LYS A 44 27.38 -19.02 47.78
C LYS A 44 27.37 -20.54 47.63
N ALA A 45 27.97 -20.97 46.51
CA ALA A 45 28.64 -22.25 46.35
C ALA A 45 30.05 -22.24 46.97
N ILE A 46 30.44 -23.37 47.56
CA ILE A 46 31.85 -23.78 47.77
C ILE A 46 31.97 -25.20 47.17
N ALA A 47 33.06 -25.39 46.41
CA ALA A 47 33.36 -26.52 45.54
C ALA A 47 33.81 -27.81 46.26
N LEU A 48 33.69 -28.95 45.53
CA LEU A 48 34.60 -30.10 45.34
C LEU A 48 33.79 -31.39 45.01
N PRO A 49 34.37 -32.48 44.48
CA PRO A 49 34.84 -32.69 43.12
C PRO A 49 34.16 -33.90 42.42
N ASP A 50 34.54 -34.11 41.17
CA ASP A 50 34.16 -35.20 40.26
C ASP A 50 34.43 -36.61 40.83
N ILE A 51 33.40 -37.48 40.91
CA ILE A 51 33.54 -38.94 41.11
C ILE A 51 32.48 -39.69 40.30
N THR A 52 32.95 -40.33 39.24
CA THR A 52 32.29 -41.39 38.47
C THR A 52 32.01 -42.66 39.31
N ALA A 53 30.87 -43.29 39.02
CA ALA A 53 30.52 -44.71 39.25
C ALA A 53 30.44 -45.26 40.70
N SER A 54 29.24 -45.59 41.16
CA SER A 54 28.82 -46.98 41.46
C SER A 54 27.41 -47.02 42.05
N SER A 55 26.60 -47.93 41.52
CA SER A 55 25.32 -48.36 42.03
C SER A 55 25.50 -49.14 43.35
N GLY A 56 24.61 -48.94 44.33
CA GLY A 56 24.33 -49.99 45.32
C GLY A 56 24.11 -49.64 46.79
N PHE A 57 24.24 -48.39 47.26
CA PHE A 57 24.24 -48.15 48.72
C PHE A 57 23.05 -47.39 49.34
N LEU A 58 22.12 -46.84 48.55
CA LEU A 58 20.95 -46.12 49.08
C LEU A 58 19.68 -46.97 49.26
N GLY A 59 19.61 -48.16 48.66
CA GLY A 59 18.42 -49.02 48.73
C GLY A 59 18.21 -49.72 50.08
N GLN A 60 19.30 -50.01 50.81
CA GLN A 60 19.22 -50.84 52.02
C GLN A 60 18.82 -50.02 53.26
N ALA A 61 19.29 -48.77 53.38
CA ALA A 61 18.93 -47.89 54.48
C ALA A 61 17.45 -47.43 54.45
N MET A 62 16.86 -47.31 53.25
CA MET A 62 15.43 -47.00 53.09
C MET A 62 14.53 -48.22 53.38
N SER A 63 14.97 -49.44 53.03
CA SER A 63 14.19 -50.66 53.30
C SER A 63 14.01 -50.94 54.80
N ASP A 64 15.03 -50.64 55.61
CA ASP A 64 14.99 -50.87 57.06
C ASP A 64 14.10 -49.85 57.80
N TYR A 65 13.96 -48.63 57.26
CA TYR A 65 13.06 -47.59 57.79
C TYR A 65 11.57 -47.95 57.61
N TYR A 66 11.19 -48.55 56.47
CA TYR A 66 9.80 -48.97 56.22
C TYR A 66 9.38 -50.22 57.01
N LYS A 67 10.34 -51.10 57.37
CA LYS A 67 10.06 -52.29 58.19
C LYS A 67 9.83 -51.98 59.68
N GLN A 68 10.37 -50.89 60.21
CA GLN A 68 10.20 -50.52 61.63
C GLN A 68 8.94 -49.68 61.92
N THR A 69 8.36 -49.02 60.92
CA THR A 69 7.26 -48.06 61.12
C THR A 69 5.87 -48.61 60.80
N GLY A 70 5.77 -49.84 60.27
CA GLY A 70 4.48 -50.47 59.96
C GLY A 70 3.67 -49.75 58.87
N PHE A 71 4.30 -48.83 58.13
CA PHE A 71 3.64 -48.03 57.11
C PHE A 71 3.57 -48.82 55.80
N GLN A 72 2.36 -49.25 55.41
CA GLN A 72 2.07 -49.76 54.08
C GLN A 72 1.67 -48.59 53.18
N PRO A 73 2.38 -48.30 52.07
CA PRO A 73 1.87 -47.36 51.09
C PRO A 73 0.60 -47.93 50.43
N PRO A 74 -0.37 -47.09 50.04
CA PRO A 74 -1.59 -47.54 49.39
C PRO A 74 -1.25 -48.29 48.08
N ALA A 75 -2.00 -49.35 47.80
CA ALA A 75 -1.84 -50.12 46.57
C ALA A 75 -2.01 -49.20 45.34
N THR A 76 -1.00 -49.18 44.48
CA THR A 76 -1.07 -48.56 43.16
C THR A 76 -2.21 -49.21 42.37
N PRO A 77 -3.14 -48.45 41.78
CA PRO A 77 -4.09 -49.00 40.83
C PRO A 77 -3.31 -49.63 39.67
N GLU A 78 -3.75 -50.80 39.22
CA GLU A 78 -3.28 -51.43 38.00
C GLU A 78 -3.43 -50.41 36.84
N PRO A 79 -2.41 -50.18 35.99
CA PRO A 79 -2.56 -49.27 34.87
C PRO A 79 -3.64 -49.84 33.95
N GLU A 80 -4.71 -49.07 33.75
CA GLU A 80 -5.64 -49.37 32.66
C GLU A 80 -4.84 -49.45 31.36
N PRO A 81 -5.11 -50.45 30.50
CA PRO A 81 -4.49 -50.50 29.18
C PRO A 81 -4.74 -49.15 28.48
N PRO A 82 -3.77 -48.64 27.70
CA PRO A 82 -3.97 -47.39 26.97
C PRO A 82 -5.29 -47.50 26.21
N VAL A 83 -6.22 -46.59 26.50
CA VAL A 83 -7.39 -46.37 25.66
C VAL A 83 -6.81 -45.90 24.33
N VAL A 84 -6.66 -46.84 23.39
CA VAL A 84 -6.57 -46.50 21.98
C VAL A 84 -7.81 -45.64 21.75
N PRO A 85 -7.68 -44.34 21.36
CA PRO A 85 -8.87 -43.59 20.98
C PRO A 85 -9.55 -44.46 19.92
N THR A 86 -10.78 -44.88 20.22
CA THR A 86 -11.64 -45.43 19.17
C THR A 86 -11.55 -44.45 18.02
N PRO A 87 -11.23 -44.90 16.80
CA PRO A 87 -11.33 -44.02 15.64
C PRO A 87 -12.70 -43.37 15.73
N ASP A 88 -12.76 -42.04 15.60
CA ASP A 88 -14.05 -41.39 15.40
C ASP A 88 -14.78 -42.21 14.33
N PRO A 89 -16.04 -42.63 14.58
CA PRO A 89 -16.76 -43.46 13.63
C PRO A 89 -16.65 -42.78 12.27
N GLU A 90 -16.10 -43.49 11.28
CA GLU A 90 -15.91 -42.95 9.94
C GLU A 90 -17.20 -42.21 9.54
N PRO A 91 -17.10 -40.90 9.23
CA PRO A 91 -18.27 -40.08 8.96
C PRO A 91 -19.09 -40.78 7.89
N THR A 92 -20.34 -41.13 8.21
CA THR A 92 -21.18 -41.87 7.26
C THR A 92 -21.59 -40.92 6.14
N PRO A 93 -21.12 -41.12 4.88
CA PRO A 93 -21.38 -40.17 3.81
C PRO A 93 -22.82 -40.29 3.33
N LEU A 94 -23.49 -39.15 3.18
CA LEU A 94 -24.79 -39.01 2.54
C LEU A 94 -24.63 -38.93 1.01
N PRO A 95 -25.68 -39.20 0.22
CA PRO A 95 -25.64 -39.04 -1.23
C PRO A 95 -25.24 -37.62 -1.65
N GLN A 96 -24.39 -37.52 -2.68
CA GLN A 96 -24.00 -36.23 -3.25
C GLN A 96 -25.23 -35.44 -3.71
N ARG A 97 -25.26 -34.14 -3.41
CA ARG A 97 -26.30 -33.19 -3.83
C ARG A 97 -25.79 -32.28 -4.95
N THR A 98 -26.70 -31.82 -5.81
CA THR A 98 -26.41 -30.74 -6.76
C THR A 98 -27.30 -29.54 -6.48
N GLU A 99 -26.69 -28.36 -6.47
CA GLU A 99 -27.36 -27.07 -6.34
C GLU A 99 -27.15 -26.28 -7.61
N ASN A 100 -28.20 -25.57 -8.05
CA ASN A 100 -28.12 -24.63 -9.17
C ASN A 100 -28.37 -23.23 -8.62
N LEU A 101 -27.43 -22.34 -8.87
CA LEU A 101 -27.40 -20.97 -8.39
C LEU A 101 -27.33 -20.03 -9.59
N THR A 102 -27.72 -18.77 -9.38
CA THR A 102 -27.50 -17.69 -10.34
C THR A 102 -26.73 -16.59 -9.61
N ALA A 103 -25.68 -16.07 -10.25
CA ALA A 103 -24.86 -14.99 -9.71
C ALA A 103 -24.68 -13.89 -10.77
N GLU A 104 -24.54 -12.64 -10.33
CA GLU A 104 -24.20 -11.52 -11.21
C GLU A 104 -22.67 -11.39 -11.28
N ALA A 105 -22.11 -11.29 -12.49
CA ALA A 105 -20.72 -10.93 -12.66
C ALA A 105 -20.44 -9.55 -12.04
N GLY A 106 -19.24 -9.36 -11.48
CA GLY A 106 -18.89 -8.10 -10.82
C GLY A 106 -19.47 -7.94 -9.41
N ARG A 107 -20.07 -8.98 -8.81
CA ARG A 107 -20.64 -8.92 -7.45
C ARG A 107 -20.26 -10.13 -6.58
N VAL A 108 -20.55 -10.00 -5.30
CA VAL A 108 -20.52 -11.11 -4.33
C VAL A 108 -21.92 -11.74 -4.24
N LEU A 109 -21.99 -13.08 -4.27
CA LEU A 109 -23.17 -13.85 -3.92
C LEU A 109 -22.96 -14.55 -2.58
N THR A 110 -23.79 -14.23 -1.60
CA THR A 110 -23.88 -14.98 -0.33
C THR A 110 -24.83 -16.17 -0.49
N ILE A 111 -24.34 -17.36 -0.18
CA ILE A 111 -25.05 -18.63 -0.32
C ILE A 111 -25.33 -19.17 1.08
N GLU A 112 -26.61 -19.27 1.43
CA GLU A 112 -27.06 -19.88 2.68
C GLU A 112 -27.38 -21.37 2.47
N PRO A 113 -26.61 -22.29 3.06
CA PRO A 113 -26.94 -23.71 3.01
C PRO A 113 -28.31 -23.97 3.65
N THR A 114 -29.20 -24.64 2.93
CA THR A 114 -30.58 -24.90 3.40
C THR A 114 -30.68 -25.93 4.54
N ASP A 115 -29.57 -26.57 4.90
CA ASP A 115 -29.54 -27.65 5.90
C ASP A 115 -29.52 -27.14 7.34
N SER A 116 -30.21 -27.86 8.22
CA SER A 116 -30.12 -27.65 9.66
C SER A 116 -29.05 -28.55 10.30
N GLY A 117 -28.46 -28.11 11.41
CA GLY A 117 -27.50 -28.91 12.18
C GLY A 117 -26.12 -29.04 11.53
N ILE A 118 -25.68 -28.04 10.77
CA ILE A 118 -24.33 -27.97 10.19
C ILE A 118 -23.31 -27.73 11.31
N ALA A 119 -22.34 -28.65 11.42
CA ALA A 119 -21.18 -28.48 12.28
C ALA A 119 -20.11 -27.62 11.59
N SER A 120 -19.72 -27.98 10.36
CA SER A 120 -18.70 -27.27 9.57
C SER A 120 -18.93 -27.45 8.07
N ILE A 121 -18.30 -26.58 7.27
CA ILE A 121 -18.27 -26.66 5.81
C ILE A 121 -16.83 -26.58 5.35
N LYS A 122 -16.47 -27.37 4.34
CA LYS A 122 -15.14 -27.37 3.72
C LYS A 122 -15.26 -27.27 2.20
N ILE A 123 -14.55 -26.33 1.59
CA ILE A 123 -14.43 -26.25 0.14
C ILE A 123 -13.56 -27.41 -0.37
N LEU A 124 -14.05 -28.13 -1.37
CA LEU A 124 -13.36 -29.26 -2.01
C LEU A 124 -12.72 -28.87 -3.35
N SER A 125 -13.36 -27.98 -4.09
CA SER A 125 -12.83 -27.42 -5.34
C SER A 125 -13.27 -25.97 -5.51
N GLN A 126 -12.40 -25.15 -6.09
CA GLN A 126 -12.67 -23.76 -6.45
C GLN A 126 -13.39 -23.64 -7.80
N THR A 127 -13.94 -22.47 -8.05
CA THR A 127 -14.52 -22.06 -9.33
C THR A 127 -13.47 -21.88 -10.42
N SER A 128 -13.89 -21.92 -11.69
CA SER A 128 -12.99 -21.66 -12.84
C SER A 128 -12.63 -20.18 -13.02
N HIS A 129 -13.46 -19.30 -12.48
CA HIS A 129 -13.27 -17.87 -12.30
C HIS A 129 -14.11 -17.42 -11.08
N GLY A 130 -13.74 -16.31 -10.47
CA GLY A 130 -14.21 -15.96 -9.12
C GLY A 130 -13.60 -16.83 -8.04
N HIS A 131 -13.98 -16.58 -6.79
CA HIS A 131 -13.42 -17.25 -5.63
C HIS A 131 -14.51 -17.61 -4.62
N VAL A 132 -14.47 -18.84 -4.07
CA VAL A 132 -15.42 -19.28 -3.05
C VAL A 132 -14.76 -19.52 -1.70
N SER A 133 -15.41 -19.07 -0.63
CA SER A 133 -14.94 -19.24 0.75
C SER A 133 -16.11 -19.53 1.70
N VAL A 134 -15.79 -19.87 2.95
CA VAL A 134 -16.76 -20.12 4.01
C VAL A 134 -16.66 -18.99 5.04
N ASN A 135 -17.78 -18.35 5.32
CA ASN A 135 -17.91 -17.29 6.31
C ASN A 135 -18.02 -17.87 7.74
N PRO A 136 -17.70 -17.10 8.79
CA PRO A 136 -17.80 -17.56 10.18
C PRO A 136 -19.19 -18.05 10.59
N ASP A 137 -20.25 -17.50 9.98
CA ASP A 137 -21.65 -17.88 10.21
C ASP A 137 -22.08 -19.15 9.44
N LYS A 138 -21.15 -19.78 8.71
CA LYS A 138 -21.32 -20.97 7.87
C LYS A 138 -22.11 -20.72 6.57
N THR A 139 -22.31 -19.47 6.18
CA THR A 139 -22.64 -19.16 4.78
C THR A 139 -21.40 -19.29 3.90
N LEU A 140 -21.60 -19.34 2.58
CA LEU A 140 -20.50 -19.28 1.62
C LEU A 140 -20.56 -17.97 0.85
N SER A 141 -19.41 -17.39 0.55
CA SER A 141 -19.30 -16.24 -0.35
C SER A 141 -18.72 -16.70 -1.68
N LEU A 142 -19.39 -16.38 -2.78
CA LEU A 142 -18.84 -16.46 -4.14
C LEU A 142 -18.55 -15.04 -4.63
N VAL A 143 -17.27 -14.69 -4.74
CA VAL A 143 -16.81 -13.36 -5.17
C VAL A 143 -16.51 -13.39 -6.66
N LEU A 144 -17.25 -12.61 -7.46
CA LEU A 144 -17.08 -12.45 -8.91
C LEU A 144 -16.64 -11.03 -9.30
N SER A 145 -16.20 -10.23 -8.33
CA SER A 145 -15.92 -8.81 -8.51
C SER A 145 -14.62 -8.49 -9.26
N GLU A 146 -13.67 -9.44 -9.37
CA GLU A 146 -12.38 -9.19 -10.02
C GLU A 146 -12.45 -9.15 -11.56
N ASP A 147 -13.39 -9.87 -12.18
CA ASP A 147 -13.55 -9.95 -13.63
C ASP A 147 -15.02 -9.76 -14.02
N PRO A 148 -15.53 -8.50 -13.98
CA PRO A 148 -16.95 -8.20 -14.19
C PRO A 148 -17.46 -8.52 -15.60
N ASP A 149 -16.55 -8.67 -16.58
CA ASP A 149 -16.88 -9.04 -17.95
C ASP A 149 -17.10 -10.54 -18.14
N ASN A 150 -16.63 -11.38 -17.19
CA ASN A 150 -16.67 -12.83 -17.35
C ASN A 150 -18.01 -13.45 -16.93
N GLN A 151 -18.85 -13.68 -17.93
CA GLN A 151 -20.18 -14.29 -17.80
C GLN A 151 -20.16 -15.80 -18.08
N SER A 152 -19.00 -16.45 -18.03
CA SER A 152 -18.93 -17.90 -18.25
C SER A 152 -19.58 -18.63 -17.06
N ASP A 153 -20.36 -19.68 -17.30
CA ASP A 153 -20.85 -20.52 -16.21
C ASP A 153 -19.67 -21.08 -15.39
N THR A 154 -19.86 -21.18 -14.07
CA THR A 154 -18.84 -21.72 -13.16
C THR A 154 -19.44 -22.75 -12.21
N ALA A 155 -18.58 -23.50 -11.52
CA ALA A 155 -19.02 -24.55 -10.61
C ALA A 155 -17.94 -24.77 -9.55
N PHE A 156 -18.37 -25.15 -8.35
CA PHE A 156 -17.49 -25.51 -7.24
C PHE A 156 -18.13 -26.63 -6.42
N SER A 157 -17.35 -27.26 -5.55
CA SER A 157 -17.87 -28.30 -4.66
C SER A 157 -17.40 -28.09 -3.22
N TYR A 158 -18.27 -28.48 -2.29
CA TYR A 158 -18.02 -28.36 -0.86
C TYR A 158 -18.58 -29.58 -0.12
N GLU A 159 -18.05 -29.83 1.08
CA GLU A 159 -18.52 -30.86 1.99
C GLU A 159 -19.13 -30.22 3.24
N ILE A 160 -20.33 -30.66 3.60
CA ILE A 160 -21.00 -30.31 4.84
C ILE A 160 -20.73 -31.44 5.84
N THR A 161 -20.23 -31.11 7.02
CA THR A 161 -20.23 -32.00 8.18
C THR A 161 -21.38 -31.61 9.10
N TYR A 162 -22.25 -32.56 9.43
CA TYR A 162 -23.38 -32.35 10.33
C TYR A 162 -22.99 -32.62 11.79
N GLN A 163 -23.74 -32.04 12.74
CA GLN A 163 -23.55 -32.27 14.19
C GLN A 163 -23.65 -33.74 14.61
N ASN A 164 -24.27 -34.59 13.78
CA ASN A 164 -24.35 -36.04 14.01
C ASN A 164 -23.17 -36.83 13.40
N GLY A 165 -22.14 -36.14 12.91
CA GLY A 165 -20.93 -36.73 12.31
C GLY A 165 -21.10 -37.23 10.87
N LYS A 166 -22.30 -37.14 10.27
CA LYS A 166 -22.46 -37.44 8.84
C LYS A 166 -21.83 -36.35 7.99
N THR A 167 -21.41 -36.71 6.78
CA THR A 167 -20.93 -35.75 5.78
C THR A 167 -21.79 -35.79 4.52
N GLN A 168 -21.90 -34.68 3.80
CA GLN A 168 -22.54 -34.62 2.49
C GLN A 168 -21.72 -33.74 1.54
N GLN A 169 -21.38 -34.29 0.38
CA GLN A 169 -20.78 -33.50 -0.69
C GLN A 169 -21.85 -32.81 -1.54
N VAL A 170 -21.61 -31.56 -1.86
CA VAL A 170 -22.49 -30.73 -2.69
C VAL A 170 -21.70 -30.22 -3.89
N GLN A 171 -22.29 -30.36 -5.07
CA GLN A 171 -21.82 -29.74 -6.30
C GLN A 171 -22.71 -28.53 -6.61
N ALA A 172 -22.16 -27.32 -6.50
CA ALA A 172 -22.84 -26.11 -6.93
C ALA A 172 -22.52 -25.84 -8.41
N LYS A 173 -23.55 -25.54 -9.19
CA LYS A 173 -23.47 -25.02 -10.57
C LYS A 173 -24.02 -23.61 -10.58
N VAL A 174 -23.30 -22.68 -11.17
CA VAL A 174 -23.62 -21.26 -11.13
C VAL A 174 -23.77 -20.75 -12.55
N ASP A 175 -24.98 -20.31 -12.89
CA ASP A 175 -25.30 -19.53 -14.09
C ASP A 175 -24.90 -18.08 -13.82
N VAL A 176 -23.91 -17.57 -14.56
CA VAL A 176 -23.37 -16.22 -14.35
C VAL A 176 -23.99 -15.26 -15.35
N VAL A 177 -24.75 -14.30 -14.85
CA VAL A 177 -25.42 -13.27 -15.66
C VAL A 177 -24.66 -11.95 -15.62
N ALA A 178 -24.90 -11.08 -16.59
CA ALA A 178 -24.32 -9.74 -16.60
C ALA A 178 -24.74 -8.91 -15.38
N GLY A 179 -23.79 -8.20 -14.76
CA GLY A 179 -24.05 -7.19 -13.74
C GLY A 179 -24.83 -5.98 -14.28
N GLN A 180 -25.40 -5.19 -13.37
CA GLN A 180 -26.15 -3.97 -13.74
C GLN A 180 -25.25 -2.78 -14.09
N GLU A 181 -24.01 -2.80 -13.61
CA GLU A 181 -22.95 -1.84 -13.93
C GLU A 181 -21.82 -2.60 -14.65
N PRO A 182 -21.51 -2.28 -15.91
CA PRO A 182 -20.65 -3.09 -16.77
C PRO A 182 -19.20 -3.18 -16.26
N ASP A 183 -18.68 -2.13 -15.63
CA ASP A 183 -17.29 -2.08 -15.18
C ASP A 183 -17.11 -2.70 -13.78
N GLY A 184 -18.20 -3.16 -13.13
CA GLY A 184 -18.15 -3.80 -11.81
C GLY A 184 -17.63 -2.89 -10.69
N TRP A 185 -16.98 -3.50 -9.69
CA TRP A 185 -16.31 -2.78 -8.61
C TRP A 185 -14.86 -2.41 -9.00
N GLY A 186 -14.39 -1.25 -8.52
CA GLY A 186 -12.97 -0.91 -8.58
C GLY A 186 -12.12 -1.87 -7.71
N LYS A 187 -10.95 -2.25 -8.20
CA LYS A 187 -10.10 -3.29 -7.60
C LYS A 187 -9.15 -2.78 -6.51
N GLY A 188 -8.88 -1.48 -6.46
CA GLY A 188 -7.90 -0.94 -5.54
C GLY A 188 -6.47 -0.95 -6.09
N ASP A 189 -6.31 -1.08 -7.41
CA ASP A 189 -4.99 -1.25 -8.03
C ASP A 189 -4.36 0.12 -8.34
N PHE A 190 -4.01 0.86 -7.28
CA PHE A 190 -3.42 2.19 -7.37
C PHE A 190 -1.90 2.18 -7.24
N TYR A 191 -1.27 3.34 -7.40
CA TYR A 191 0.16 3.51 -7.15
C TYR A 191 0.40 4.23 -5.81
N MET A 192 0.93 3.51 -4.83
CA MET A 192 1.32 4.08 -3.55
C MET A 192 2.58 3.36 -3.05
N LEU A 193 3.44 4.12 -2.37
CA LEU A 193 4.64 3.60 -1.71
C LEU A 193 4.35 3.35 -0.23
N GLU A 194 5.35 2.90 0.51
CA GLU A 194 5.29 2.89 1.98
C GLU A 194 5.04 4.32 2.49
N THR A 195 4.20 4.46 3.51
CA THR A 195 3.98 5.73 4.24
C THR A 195 4.88 5.73 5.47
N GLY A 196 5.75 6.73 5.56
CA GLY A 196 6.70 6.92 6.65
C GLY A 196 6.03 7.44 7.92
N ALA A 197 6.81 7.50 9.01
CA ALA A 197 6.34 7.97 10.31
C ALA A 197 5.90 9.44 10.33
N ASP A 198 6.36 10.24 9.37
CA ASP A 198 5.94 11.62 9.13
C ASP A 198 4.66 11.75 8.30
N GLY A 199 4.06 10.62 7.91
CA GLY A 199 2.85 10.56 7.08
C GLY A 199 3.11 10.72 5.59
N ARG A 200 4.38 10.77 5.15
CA ARG A 200 4.73 10.97 3.74
C ARG A 200 5.16 9.67 3.07
N ALA A 201 5.00 9.61 1.75
CA ALA A 201 5.52 8.50 0.97
C ALA A 201 7.06 8.39 1.11
N VAL A 202 7.54 7.21 1.46
CA VAL A 202 8.96 6.86 1.52
C VAL A 202 9.43 6.59 0.11
N VAL A 203 10.34 7.43 -0.38
CA VAL A 203 10.90 7.30 -1.71
C VAL A 203 12.30 6.73 -1.62
N GLU A 204 12.45 5.50 -2.10
CA GLU A 204 13.73 4.79 -2.18
C GLU A 204 14.34 4.97 -3.58
N HIS A 205 15.66 5.11 -3.66
CA HIS A 205 16.35 5.06 -4.95
C HIS A 205 16.88 3.66 -5.25
N GLY A 206 17.06 3.37 -6.54
CA GLY A 206 17.69 2.16 -7.04
C GLY A 206 19.19 2.37 -7.26
N GLU A 207 19.76 1.57 -8.16
CA GLU A 207 21.21 1.54 -8.40
C GLU A 207 21.66 2.63 -9.38
N ASN A 208 20.78 3.07 -10.27
CA ASN A 208 21.06 4.15 -11.21
C ASN A 208 20.52 5.48 -10.66
N HIS A 209 21.27 6.04 -9.70
CA HIS A 209 20.84 7.19 -8.91
C HIS A 209 21.85 8.34 -8.91
N ARG A 210 21.32 9.56 -9.01
CA ARG A 210 22.01 10.84 -8.77
C ARG A 210 21.02 11.85 -8.19
N LYS A 211 21.46 12.59 -7.17
CA LYS A 211 20.78 13.79 -6.68
C LYS A 211 21.22 15.02 -7.47
N VAL A 212 20.29 15.93 -7.75
CA VAL A 212 20.49 17.22 -8.40
C VAL A 212 19.86 18.30 -7.54
N TYR A 213 20.68 19.00 -6.76
CA TYR A 213 20.27 20.14 -5.92
C TYR A 213 20.27 21.43 -6.74
N VAL A 214 19.16 22.16 -6.68
CA VAL A 214 18.91 23.38 -7.46
C VAL A 214 18.45 24.52 -6.54
N THR A 215 18.95 25.74 -6.79
CA THR A 215 18.60 26.93 -6.02
C THR A 215 18.54 28.21 -6.87
N GLU A 216 17.66 29.13 -6.48
CA GLU A 216 17.64 30.55 -6.92
C GLU A 216 18.40 31.48 -5.96
N GLY A 217 18.96 30.92 -4.88
CA GLY A 217 19.82 31.63 -3.96
C GLY A 217 21.14 32.06 -4.61
N ALA A 218 21.71 33.16 -4.12
CA ALA A 218 22.98 33.70 -4.62
C ALA A 218 24.19 32.77 -4.46
N HIS A 219 24.01 31.61 -3.81
CA HIS A 219 25.03 30.58 -3.60
C HIS A 219 24.98 29.47 -4.66
N GLY A 220 23.97 29.45 -5.54
CA GLY A 220 23.87 28.49 -6.63
C GLY A 220 25.04 28.62 -7.61
N LEU A 221 25.74 27.51 -7.87
CA LEU A 221 26.90 27.49 -8.75
C LEU A 221 26.48 27.69 -10.20
N THR A 222 27.00 28.76 -10.80
CA THR A 222 26.78 29.04 -12.22
C THR A 222 27.77 28.32 -13.12
N ALA A 223 27.40 28.11 -14.39
CA ALA A 223 28.33 27.60 -15.40
C ALA A 223 29.62 28.43 -15.50
N ALA A 224 29.57 29.73 -15.23
CA ALA A 224 30.74 30.61 -15.24
C ALA A 224 31.66 30.38 -14.03
N GLU A 225 31.09 30.13 -12.85
CA GLU A 225 31.85 29.83 -11.63
C GLU A 225 32.50 28.45 -11.69
N ILE A 226 31.76 27.45 -12.18
CA ILE A 226 32.28 26.10 -12.43
C ILE A 226 33.43 26.17 -13.44
N ALA A 227 33.23 26.83 -14.58
CA ALA A 227 34.27 26.95 -15.60
C ALA A 227 35.54 27.65 -15.08
N LYS A 228 35.36 28.65 -14.21
CA LYS A 228 36.46 29.34 -13.55
C LYS A 228 37.19 28.43 -12.56
N ALA A 229 36.47 27.62 -11.78
CA ALA A 229 37.05 26.66 -10.84
C ALA A 229 37.87 25.58 -11.56
N GLU A 230 37.35 25.09 -12.69
CA GLU A 230 37.97 24.03 -13.50
C GLU A 230 39.02 24.54 -14.51
N GLY A 231 39.16 25.85 -14.68
CA GLY A 231 40.07 26.45 -15.66
C GLY A 231 39.70 26.15 -17.11
N ILE A 232 38.41 25.97 -17.41
CA ILE A 232 37.88 25.68 -18.75
C ILE A 232 37.04 26.84 -19.29
N ALA A 233 36.66 26.78 -20.57
CA ALA A 233 35.73 27.75 -21.15
C ALA A 233 34.30 27.48 -20.66
N VAL A 234 33.51 28.53 -20.39
CA VAL A 234 32.10 28.41 -19.94
C VAL A 234 31.27 27.51 -20.86
N SER A 235 31.48 27.58 -22.17
CA SER A 235 30.79 26.75 -23.16
C SER A 235 31.09 25.25 -23.07
N LYS A 236 32.03 24.82 -22.21
CA LYS A 236 32.36 23.42 -21.94
C LYS A 236 31.58 22.85 -20.76
N VAL A 237 31.10 23.70 -19.85
CA VAL A 237 30.21 23.31 -18.76
C VAL A 237 28.81 23.12 -19.35
N THR A 238 28.46 21.86 -19.58
CA THR A 238 27.19 21.43 -20.19
C THR A 238 26.62 20.31 -19.33
N GLY A 239 25.32 20.00 -19.44
CA GLY A 239 24.73 18.84 -18.74
C GLY A 239 25.51 17.54 -18.93
N LYS A 240 26.00 17.27 -20.16
CA LYS A 240 26.86 16.10 -20.43
C LYS A 240 28.19 16.14 -19.69
N TRP A 241 28.82 17.30 -19.62
CA TRP A 241 30.06 17.46 -18.85
C TRP A 241 29.79 17.25 -17.35
N LEU A 242 28.67 17.77 -16.83
CA LEU A 242 28.27 17.59 -15.43
C LEU A 242 27.94 16.13 -15.08
N LEU A 243 27.47 15.32 -16.03
CA LEU A 243 27.32 13.87 -15.83
C LEU A 243 28.65 13.19 -15.46
N GLU A 244 29.76 13.66 -16.04
CA GLU A 244 31.11 13.14 -15.79
C GLU A 244 31.77 13.76 -14.54
N HIS A 245 31.14 14.76 -13.91
CA HIS A 245 31.64 15.51 -12.74
C HIS A 245 30.57 15.51 -11.63
N PRO A 246 30.41 14.39 -10.90
CA PRO A 246 29.30 14.19 -9.97
C PRO A 246 29.37 15.10 -8.74
N GLU A 247 30.50 15.72 -8.43
CA GLU A 247 30.64 16.66 -7.31
C GLU A 247 29.78 17.93 -7.44
N TYR A 248 29.36 18.29 -8.65
CA TYR A 248 28.51 19.44 -8.91
C TYR A 248 27.02 19.06 -8.86
N GLY A 249 26.27 19.74 -8.00
CA GLY A 249 24.84 19.50 -7.79
C GLY A 249 24.50 18.27 -6.97
N ALA A 250 25.47 17.56 -6.37
CA ALA A 250 25.22 16.35 -5.58
C ALA A 250 24.96 16.60 -4.08
N THR A 251 25.18 17.82 -3.59
CA THR A 251 24.94 18.21 -2.19
C THR A 251 24.37 19.62 -2.13
N PRO A 252 23.68 20.00 -1.03
CA PRO A 252 23.17 21.37 -0.85
C PRO A 252 24.23 22.47 -0.97
N ASP A 253 25.46 22.25 -0.47
CA ASP A 253 26.55 23.24 -0.56
C ASP A 253 27.16 23.36 -1.97
N LYS A 254 26.83 22.41 -2.86
CA LYS A 254 27.19 22.40 -4.29
C LYS A 254 25.96 22.54 -5.18
N ALA A 255 24.86 23.08 -4.65
CA ALA A 255 23.65 23.33 -5.41
C ALA A 255 23.96 24.18 -6.66
N LEU A 256 23.29 23.83 -7.75
CA LEU A 256 23.44 24.48 -9.03
C LEU A 256 22.45 25.63 -9.15
N ASP A 257 22.82 26.68 -9.87
CA ASP A 257 21.83 27.63 -10.36
C ASP A 257 20.79 26.89 -11.22
N THR A 258 19.52 27.30 -11.16
CA THR A 258 18.41 26.61 -11.83
C THR A 258 18.66 26.30 -13.29
N LYS A 259 19.30 27.19 -14.04
CA LYS A 259 19.51 26.97 -15.47
C LYS A 259 20.45 25.78 -15.70
N ILE A 260 21.62 25.77 -15.06
CA ILE A 260 22.60 24.70 -15.27
C ILE A 260 22.18 23.39 -14.56
N GLY A 261 21.47 23.49 -13.45
CA GLY A 261 20.85 22.36 -12.75
C GLY A 261 19.84 21.61 -13.62
N MET A 262 18.94 22.36 -14.28
CA MET A 262 17.99 21.75 -15.21
C MET A 262 18.67 21.19 -16.48
N GLU A 263 19.76 21.81 -16.97
CA GLU A 263 20.55 21.22 -18.07
C GLU A 263 21.14 19.85 -17.70
N LEU A 264 21.65 19.69 -16.48
CA LEU A 264 22.09 18.39 -15.94
C LEU A 264 20.92 17.42 -15.81
N TRP A 265 19.81 17.86 -15.21
CA TRP A 265 18.63 17.03 -15.01
C TRP A 265 18.17 16.39 -16.31
N TYR A 266 17.93 17.19 -17.37
CA TYR A 266 17.48 16.66 -18.65
C TYR A 266 18.50 15.74 -19.34
N ALA A 267 19.80 15.99 -19.14
CA ALA A 267 20.84 15.09 -19.64
C ALA A 267 20.82 13.72 -18.94
N SER A 268 20.37 13.69 -17.68
CA SER A 268 20.31 12.48 -16.84
C SER A 268 18.96 11.74 -16.86
N THR A 269 17.87 12.38 -17.28
CA THR A 269 16.50 11.80 -17.20
C THR A 269 15.70 11.82 -18.50
N GLY A 270 16.22 12.45 -19.55
CA GLY A 270 15.54 12.48 -20.84
C GLY A 270 15.44 11.11 -21.50
N ARG A 271 14.61 11.00 -22.54
CA ARG A 271 14.35 9.79 -23.36
C ARG A 271 15.55 8.90 -23.71
N SER A 272 16.76 9.44 -23.77
CA SER A 272 17.98 8.70 -24.13
C SER A 272 18.79 8.18 -22.94
N ALA A 273 18.44 8.56 -21.71
CA ALA A 273 19.15 8.16 -20.49
C ALA A 273 18.80 6.75 -20.02
N GLY A 274 17.60 6.26 -20.37
CA GLY A 274 17.05 5.01 -19.85
C GLY A 274 16.47 5.16 -18.43
N PRO A 275 15.91 4.08 -17.87
CA PRO A 275 15.38 4.08 -16.51
C PRO A 275 16.43 4.46 -15.46
N ASN A 276 16.07 5.34 -14.53
CA ASN A 276 16.92 5.83 -13.45
C ASN A 276 16.05 6.26 -12.27
N SER A 277 16.60 6.28 -11.07
CA SER A 277 15.93 6.74 -9.85
C SER A 277 16.52 8.08 -9.38
N ASN A 278 16.85 8.97 -10.31
CA ASN A 278 17.46 10.26 -10.00
C ASN A 278 16.49 11.19 -9.27
N TRP A 279 17.04 12.05 -8.41
CA TRP A 279 16.28 12.98 -7.58
C TRP A 279 16.58 14.43 -7.97
N LEU A 280 15.54 15.22 -8.24
CA LEU A 280 15.62 16.67 -8.44
C LEU A 280 15.12 17.37 -7.18
N LEU A 281 15.97 18.17 -6.56
CA LEU A 281 15.70 18.79 -5.26
C LEU A 281 15.79 20.30 -5.36
N PHE A 282 14.66 20.99 -5.18
CA PHE A 282 14.57 22.44 -5.17
C PHE A 282 14.73 23.00 -3.75
N GLU A 283 15.48 24.09 -3.59
CA GLU A 283 15.61 24.73 -2.28
C GLU A 283 14.30 25.43 -1.88
N ARG A 284 13.86 25.17 -0.65
CA ARG A 284 12.75 25.84 0.03
C ARG A 284 12.97 27.35 0.16
N GLY A 285 11.88 28.10 0.21
CA GLY A 285 11.87 29.56 0.33
C GLY A 285 12.11 30.33 -0.98
N TYR A 286 12.12 29.63 -2.12
CA TYR A 286 12.37 30.21 -3.44
C TYR A 286 11.24 29.95 -4.45
N ASP A 287 11.17 30.83 -5.45
CA ASP A 287 10.22 30.83 -6.56
C ASP A 287 10.97 30.56 -7.86
N TYR A 288 10.57 29.51 -8.56
CA TYR A 288 11.22 29.01 -9.77
C TYR A 288 10.40 29.38 -11.02
N GLY A 289 10.27 30.68 -11.27
CA GLY A 289 9.40 31.23 -12.31
C GLY A 289 9.72 30.81 -13.76
N ASP A 290 10.95 30.40 -14.04
CA ASP A 290 11.40 30.00 -15.38
C ASP A 290 11.35 28.46 -15.60
N VAL A 291 10.91 27.69 -14.62
CA VAL A 291 10.86 26.21 -14.68
C VAL A 291 9.46 25.74 -15.10
N ASN A 292 9.37 25.12 -16.28
CA ASN A 292 8.11 24.66 -16.87
C ASN A 292 8.07 23.16 -17.22
N GLN A 293 9.14 22.42 -16.96
CA GLN A 293 9.23 21.01 -17.33
C GLN A 293 10.10 20.27 -16.31
N VAL A 294 9.59 20.04 -15.12
CA VAL A 294 10.33 19.29 -14.08
C VAL A 294 10.41 17.79 -14.40
N VAL A 295 9.47 17.25 -15.19
CA VAL A 295 9.51 15.87 -15.69
C VAL A 295 9.93 15.84 -17.15
N ALA A 296 11.04 15.18 -17.45
CA ALA A 296 11.51 15.02 -18.81
C ALA A 296 10.57 14.10 -19.62
N ARG A 297 10.48 14.31 -20.93
CA ARG A 297 9.68 13.43 -21.81
C ARG A 297 10.31 12.05 -21.89
N GLY A 298 9.49 11.01 -21.76
CA GLY A 298 9.96 9.63 -21.80
C GLY A 298 10.73 9.24 -20.54
N ALA A 299 10.67 10.04 -19.48
CA ALA A 299 11.32 9.74 -18.21
C ALA A 299 10.69 8.50 -17.56
N SER A 300 11.53 7.67 -16.95
CA SER A 300 11.10 6.47 -16.25
C SER A 300 11.96 6.27 -15.01
N GLY A 301 11.31 6.04 -13.86
CA GLY A 301 11.92 5.36 -12.72
C GLY A 301 12.50 4.00 -13.11
N GLU A 302 13.42 3.45 -12.30
CA GLU A 302 13.96 2.10 -12.52
C GLU A 302 12.86 1.02 -12.42
N SER A 303 11.93 1.23 -11.50
CA SER A 303 10.73 0.42 -11.25
C SER A 303 9.70 1.27 -10.50
N ALA A 304 8.53 0.72 -10.21
CA ALA A 304 7.54 1.39 -9.37
C ALA A 304 8.02 1.58 -7.91
N LEU A 305 8.88 0.70 -7.38
CA LEU A 305 9.49 0.84 -6.06
C LEU A 305 10.66 1.82 -6.00
N ASN A 306 11.38 1.98 -7.12
CA ASN A 306 12.52 2.90 -7.20
C ASN A 306 12.22 3.99 -8.25
N PRO A 307 11.28 4.90 -7.96
CA PRO A 307 10.87 5.93 -8.90
C PRO A 307 11.91 7.04 -9.05
N MET A 308 11.72 7.87 -10.08
CA MET A 308 12.33 9.20 -10.06
C MET A 308 11.61 10.09 -9.03
N TYR A 309 12.37 10.92 -8.32
CA TYR A 309 11.84 11.82 -7.30
C TYR A 309 12.04 13.28 -7.67
N ILE A 310 11.03 14.09 -7.43
CA ILE A 310 11.11 15.55 -7.53
C ILE A 310 10.56 16.12 -6.23
N GLY A 311 11.39 16.85 -5.49
CA GLY A 311 10.95 17.44 -4.23
C GLY A 311 11.82 18.57 -3.75
N ALA A 312 11.88 18.74 -2.43
CA ALA A 312 12.44 19.93 -1.80
C ALA A 312 13.58 19.62 -0.83
N TYR A 313 14.46 20.60 -0.60
CA TYR A 313 15.45 20.58 0.48
C TYR A 313 15.58 21.97 1.13
N GLY A 314 16.28 22.06 2.26
CA GLY A 314 16.52 23.34 2.93
C GLY A 314 15.42 23.70 3.93
N GLN A 315 15.17 24.99 4.13
CA GLN A 315 14.25 25.52 5.14
C GLN A 315 13.36 26.62 4.54
N GLY A 316 12.19 26.85 5.13
CA GLY A 316 11.20 27.82 4.65
C GLY A 316 10.06 27.16 3.88
N ASP A 317 9.25 27.99 3.24
CA ASP A 317 8.08 27.57 2.46
C ASP A 317 8.46 26.58 1.34
N ASP A 318 7.53 25.73 0.93
CA ASP A 318 7.76 24.81 -0.18
C ASP A 318 8.16 25.55 -1.48
N PRO A 319 9.01 24.96 -2.33
CA PRO A 319 9.40 25.57 -3.60
C PRO A 319 8.20 25.84 -4.51
N LEU A 320 8.05 27.09 -4.98
CA LEU A 320 6.95 27.46 -5.88
C LEU A 320 7.36 27.37 -7.35
N ILE A 321 6.70 26.48 -8.10
CA ILE A 321 6.79 26.37 -9.56
C ILE A 321 5.62 27.14 -10.20
N ARG A 322 5.89 28.34 -10.73
CA ARG A 322 4.88 29.14 -11.47
C ARG A 322 4.62 28.67 -12.89
N GLY A 323 5.55 27.90 -13.44
CA GLY A 323 5.34 27.22 -14.71
C GLY A 323 4.30 26.13 -14.60
N THR A 324 3.75 25.69 -15.74
CA THR A 324 2.96 24.46 -15.74
C THR A 324 3.90 23.26 -15.57
N ILE A 325 3.68 22.42 -14.56
CA ILE A 325 4.29 21.09 -14.50
C ILE A 325 3.63 20.22 -15.58
N LYS A 326 4.39 19.76 -16.58
CA LYS A 326 3.86 19.02 -17.73
C LYS A 326 4.43 17.61 -17.83
N ILE A 327 3.53 16.62 -17.90
CA ILE A 327 3.82 15.22 -18.20
C ILE A 327 3.00 14.87 -19.45
N PHE A 328 3.64 14.81 -20.63
CA PHE A 328 2.91 14.74 -21.90
C PHE A 328 3.79 14.28 -23.08
N GLN A 329 3.13 13.92 -24.19
CA GLN A 329 3.68 13.52 -25.51
C GLN A 329 4.38 12.17 -25.57
N ASP A 330 5.23 11.84 -24.60
CA ASP A 330 5.89 10.54 -24.49
C ASP A 330 5.52 9.93 -23.14
N GLN A 331 5.36 8.59 -23.09
CA GLN A 331 5.02 7.87 -21.87
C GLN A 331 6.03 8.18 -20.76
N VAL A 332 5.54 8.64 -19.61
CA VAL A 332 6.32 8.80 -18.38
C VAL A 332 5.88 7.73 -17.40
N SER A 333 6.83 7.11 -16.69
CA SER A 333 6.51 6.04 -15.74
C SER A 333 7.27 6.19 -14.42
N HIS A 334 6.63 5.84 -13.30
CA HIS A 334 7.25 5.75 -11.96
C HIS A 334 7.90 7.07 -11.51
N VAL A 335 7.06 8.06 -11.23
CA VAL A 335 7.50 9.40 -10.79
C VAL A 335 6.75 9.79 -9.52
N VAL A 336 7.52 10.26 -8.54
CA VAL A 336 7.00 10.89 -7.32
C VAL A 336 7.31 12.38 -7.35
N ILE A 337 6.30 13.21 -7.11
CA ILE A 337 6.44 14.64 -6.85
C ILE A 337 5.97 14.91 -5.43
N GLN A 338 6.84 15.48 -4.59
CA GLN A 338 6.53 15.68 -3.19
C GLN A 338 7.05 17.02 -2.66
N ASN A 339 6.28 17.69 -1.80
CA ASN A 339 6.69 18.96 -1.15
C ASN A 339 6.96 20.07 -2.18
N ILE A 340 6.04 20.28 -3.12
CA ILE A 340 6.16 21.30 -4.18
C ILE A 340 4.87 22.10 -4.28
N ASP A 341 5.00 23.43 -4.32
CA ASP A 341 3.90 24.31 -4.65
C ASP A 341 3.85 24.55 -6.16
N ALA A 342 2.67 24.49 -6.75
CA ALA A 342 2.46 24.68 -8.17
C ALA A 342 1.25 25.60 -8.45
N THR A 343 1.32 26.35 -9.54
CA THR A 343 0.14 27.10 -10.02
C THR A 343 -0.62 26.36 -11.11
N ASN A 344 -0.07 25.27 -11.66
CA ASN A 344 -0.68 24.52 -12.75
C ASN A 344 0.01 23.15 -12.94
N VAL A 345 -0.76 22.07 -12.98
CA VAL A 345 -0.27 20.72 -13.25
C VAL A 345 -1.06 20.08 -14.38
N ASN A 346 -0.36 19.58 -15.41
CA ASN A 346 -0.94 18.83 -16.52
C ASN A 346 -0.22 17.50 -16.70
N ALA A 347 -0.83 16.42 -16.21
CA ALA A 347 -0.41 15.05 -16.47
C ALA A 347 -1.32 14.44 -17.53
N LEU A 348 -0.87 14.39 -18.78
CA LEU A 348 -1.68 14.04 -19.96
C LEU A 348 -1.34 12.68 -20.59
N LEU A 349 -0.28 12.02 -20.09
CA LEU A 349 0.12 10.66 -20.48
C LEU A 349 1.14 10.12 -19.46
N GLY A 350 0.81 9.09 -18.70
CA GLY A 350 1.75 8.51 -17.74
C GLY A 350 1.28 7.22 -17.08
N GLU A 351 2.16 6.64 -16.26
CA GLU A 351 1.89 5.45 -15.46
C GLU A 351 2.60 5.55 -14.11
N ASN A 352 1.95 5.14 -13.01
CA ASN A 352 2.52 5.19 -11.66
C ASN A 352 3.05 6.59 -11.32
N LEU A 353 2.11 7.53 -11.18
CA LEU A 353 2.39 8.90 -10.82
C LEU A 353 1.85 9.17 -9.41
N LEU A 354 2.73 9.51 -8.46
CA LEU A 354 2.37 9.81 -7.08
C LEU A 354 2.70 11.28 -6.76
N PHE A 355 1.70 12.01 -6.32
CA PHE A 355 1.77 13.40 -5.91
C PHE A 355 1.43 13.44 -4.43
N ASP A 356 2.39 13.79 -3.57
CA ASP A 356 2.27 13.73 -2.12
C ASP A 356 2.69 15.07 -1.51
N ASN A 357 1.89 15.65 -0.63
CA ASN A 357 2.19 16.97 -0.05
C ASN A 357 2.47 18.07 -1.07
N ILE A 358 1.59 18.25 -2.05
CA ILE A 358 1.73 19.38 -2.96
C ILE A 358 0.61 20.38 -2.76
N SER A 359 0.89 21.65 -3.04
CA SER A 359 -0.14 22.68 -3.14
C SER A 359 -0.37 23.07 -4.59
N VAL A 360 -1.62 23.10 -5.05
CA VAL A 360 -2.00 23.60 -6.39
C VAL A 360 -2.97 24.75 -6.29
N THR A 361 -2.58 25.89 -6.88
CA THR A 361 -3.38 27.12 -6.91
C THR A 361 -3.68 27.58 -8.34
N LEU A 362 -4.48 28.65 -8.50
CA LEU A 362 -4.72 29.38 -9.75
C LEU A 362 -5.34 28.59 -10.92
N ASP A 363 -4.57 27.76 -11.64
CA ASP A 363 -5.03 27.04 -12.85
C ASP A 363 -5.40 25.57 -12.59
N GLY A 364 -5.11 25.04 -11.39
CA GLY A 364 -5.51 23.69 -10.98
C GLY A 364 -4.68 22.57 -11.60
N MET A 365 -5.23 21.35 -11.52
CA MET A 365 -4.61 20.12 -11.98
C MET A 365 -5.49 19.39 -13.01
N SER A 366 -4.86 18.87 -14.05
CA SER A 366 -5.48 18.00 -15.05
C SER A 366 -4.71 16.69 -15.18
N VAL A 367 -5.42 15.57 -15.05
CA VAL A 367 -4.92 14.20 -15.17
C VAL A 367 -5.69 13.50 -16.28
N GLU A 368 -5.02 13.14 -17.36
CA GLU A 368 -5.62 12.49 -18.51
C GLU A 368 -4.73 11.37 -19.04
N ASN A 369 -5.29 10.23 -19.42
CA ASN A 369 -4.52 9.09 -19.96
C ASN A 369 -3.42 8.61 -19.01
N VAL A 370 -3.72 8.55 -17.71
CA VAL A 370 -2.79 8.08 -16.69
C VAL A 370 -3.28 6.77 -16.11
N LYS A 371 -2.39 5.78 -16.03
CA LYS A 371 -2.61 4.55 -15.28
C LYS A 371 -1.97 4.68 -13.89
N ASN A 372 -2.68 4.32 -12.84
CA ASN A 372 -2.22 4.33 -11.46
C ASN A 372 -1.76 5.73 -11.02
N PHE A 373 -2.71 6.66 -10.88
CA PHE A 373 -2.46 8.03 -10.40
C PHE A 373 -2.89 8.17 -8.94
N SER A 374 -2.02 8.72 -8.11
CA SER A 374 -2.32 9.03 -6.71
C SER A 374 -2.02 10.48 -6.38
N LEU A 375 -2.98 11.13 -5.73
CA LEU A 375 -2.81 12.43 -5.08
C LEU A 375 -3.16 12.25 -3.61
N VAL A 376 -2.16 12.45 -2.74
CA VAL A 376 -2.27 12.20 -1.31
C VAL A 376 -1.82 13.40 -0.49
N ASP A 377 -2.51 13.63 0.62
CA ASP A 377 -2.16 14.64 1.63
C ASP A 377 -1.77 16.00 1.04
N SER A 378 -2.51 16.43 0.02
CA SER A 378 -2.24 17.59 -0.81
C SER A 378 -3.36 18.64 -0.76
N ASP A 379 -3.00 19.88 -1.08
CA ASP A 379 -3.88 21.04 -1.05
C ASP A 379 -4.20 21.54 -2.45
N ILE A 380 -5.50 21.65 -2.75
CA ILE A 380 -5.98 22.21 -4.01
C ILE A 380 -6.87 23.40 -3.68
N ILE A 381 -6.29 24.59 -3.74
CA ILE A 381 -6.91 25.79 -3.16
C ILE A 381 -6.86 27.00 -4.09
N ASP A 382 -7.89 27.85 -3.99
CA ASP A 382 -7.94 29.14 -4.73
C ASP A 382 -7.70 28.99 -6.25
N VAL A 383 -8.17 27.88 -6.82
CA VAL A 383 -8.12 27.66 -8.28
C VAL A 383 -9.16 28.54 -8.95
N ALA A 384 -8.73 29.73 -9.36
CA ALA A 384 -9.54 30.70 -10.08
C ALA A 384 -8.70 31.53 -11.05
N ARG A 385 -9.25 31.78 -12.24
CA ARG A 385 -8.56 32.59 -13.24
C ARG A 385 -8.56 34.06 -12.82
N LEU A 386 -7.41 34.71 -12.92
CA LEU A 386 -7.28 36.15 -12.68
C LEU A 386 -7.90 37.01 -13.80
N LYS A 387 -8.03 36.46 -15.01
CA LYS A 387 -8.56 37.15 -16.21
C LYS A 387 -9.33 36.18 -17.12
N PRO A 388 -10.35 36.63 -17.84
CA PRO A 388 -11.07 35.80 -18.82
C PRO A 388 -10.21 35.49 -20.05
N LEU A 389 -10.29 34.27 -20.57
CA LEU A 389 -9.51 33.80 -21.73
C LEU A 389 -9.95 34.43 -23.06
N ASN A 390 -11.21 34.88 -23.15
CA ASN A 390 -11.82 35.32 -24.41
C ASN A 390 -11.97 36.85 -24.55
N GLY A 391 -11.50 37.64 -23.58
CA GLY A 391 -11.55 39.12 -23.63
C GLY A 391 -12.98 39.72 -23.68
N GLY A 392 -14.01 38.93 -23.36
CA GLY A 392 -15.40 39.37 -23.32
C GLY A 392 -15.69 40.34 -22.18
N LYS A 393 -16.92 40.89 -22.14
CA LYS A 393 -17.39 41.70 -21.00
C LYS A 393 -17.94 40.86 -19.85
N ILE A 394 -18.26 39.59 -20.12
CA ILE A 394 -18.74 38.63 -19.14
C ILE A 394 -17.81 37.42 -19.07
N TRP A 395 -17.73 36.79 -17.90
CA TRP A 395 -17.10 35.50 -17.71
C TRP A 395 -17.93 34.43 -18.41
N ASP A 396 -17.48 33.99 -19.59
CA ASP A 396 -18.11 32.87 -20.30
C ASP A 396 -17.80 31.56 -19.57
N ALA A 397 -18.82 30.91 -19.00
CA ALA A 397 -18.65 29.74 -18.15
C ALA A 397 -17.96 28.55 -18.86
N GLY A 398 -18.24 28.34 -20.15
CA GLY A 398 -17.66 27.21 -20.89
C GLY A 398 -16.20 27.42 -21.27
N ALA A 399 -15.86 28.61 -21.76
CA ALA A 399 -14.51 28.98 -22.17
C ALA A 399 -13.59 29.21 -20.97
N ASN A 400 -14.11 29.68 -19.84
CA ASN A 400 -13.31 30.00 -18.65
C ASN A 400 -13.30 28.89 -17.60
N ARG A 401 -13.75 27.68 -17.94
CA ARG A 401 -13.78 26.57 -16.99
C ARG A 401 -12.41 26.32 -16.34
N VAL A 402 -12.43 26.09 -15.04
CA VAL A 402 -11.29 25.71 -14.22
C VAL A 402 -11.83 25.00 -12.97
N SER A 403 -11.39 23.77 -12.75
CA SER A 403 -11.70 22.97 -11.56
C SER A 403 -10.42 22.79 -10.76
N GLY A 404 -10.54 22.45 -9.48
CA GLY A 404 -9.38 22.10 -8.66
C GLY A 404 -8.59 20.95 -9.30
N VAL A 405 -9.22 19.79 -9.44
CA VAL A 405 -8.69 18.62 -10.16
C VAL A 405 -9.69 18.16 -11.23
N TYR A 406 -9.20 17.91 -12.44
CA TYR A 406 -9.92 17.27 -13.54
C TYR A 406 -9.26 15.94 -13.91
N VAL A 407 -10.04 14.85 -13.98
CA VAL A 407 -9.54 13.51 -14.34
C VAL A 407 -10.34 12.93 -15.51
N ALA A 408 -9.66 12.41 -16.54
CA ALA A 408 -10.29 11.73 -17.68
C ALA A 408 -9.46 10.58 -18.25
N ASN A 409 -10.12 9.60 -18.85
CA ASN A 409 -9.48 8.45 -19.51
C ASN A 409 -8.34 7.82 -18.70
N SER A 410 -8.52 7.66 -17.39
CA SER A 410 -7.50 7.16 -16.45
C SER A 410 -8.02 5.95 -15.69
N ASP A 411 -7.11 5.08 -15.28
CA ASP A 411 -7.39 3.81 -14.59
C ASP A 411 -6.54 3.74 -13.32
N GLY A 412 -7.10 3.26 -12.21
CA GLY A 412 -6.43 3.21 -10.92
C GLY A 412 -6.17 4.61 -10.35
N VAL A 413 -7.24 5.36 -10.04
CA VAL A 413 -7.15 6.72 -9.50
C VAL A 413 -7.40 6.74 -8.01
N PHE A 414 -6.41 7.18 -7.23
CA PHE A 414 -6.49 7.34 -5.77
C PHE A 414 -6.37 8.79 -5.34
N LEU A 415 -7.34 9.26 -4.55
CA LEU A 415 -7.40 10.61 -3.99
C LEU A 415 -7.63 10.47 -2.48
N GLY A 416 -6.57 10.55 -1.68
CA GLY A 416 -6.59 10.28 -0.23
C GLY A 416 -6.13 11.48 0.61
N GLY A 417 -6.84 11.82 1.68
CA GLY A 417 -6.34 12.79 2.68
C GLY A 417 -6.20 14.24 2.19
N ASN A 418 -6.78 14.60 1.04
CA ASN A 418 -6.56 15.91 0.44
C ASN A 418 -7.51 16.98 0.95
N PHE A 419 -7.06 18.24 0.88
CA PHE A 419 -7.86 19.41 1.17
C PHE A 419 -8.17 20.21 -0.10
N PHE A 420 -9.44 20.30 -0.45
CA PHE A 420 -9.93 21.09 -1.57
C PHE A 420 -10.75 22.27 -1.08
N ASP A 421 -10.34 23.48 -1.43
CA ASP A 421 -11.02 24.66 -0.91
C ASP A 421 -11.07 25.84 -1.87
N HIS A 422 -12.26 26.42 -2.01
CA HIS A 422 -12.47 27.67 -2.74
C HIS A 422 -12.08 27.57 -4.23
N ASN A 423 -12.33 26.42 -4.87
CA ASN A 423 -12.00 26.23 -6.28
C ASN A 423 -13.15 26.59 -7.22
N GLY A 424 -12.79 27.15 -8.37
CA GLY A 424 -13.67 27.43 -9.49
C GLY A 424 -14.35 28.81 -9.50
N TRP A 425 -14.03 29.67 -8.53
CA TRP A 425 -14.56 31.02 -8.36
C TRP A 425 -13.67 31.84 -7.42
N ALA A 426 -13.92 33.15 -7.32
CA ALA A 426 -13.19 34.02 -6.39
C ALA A 426 -14.10 35.08 -5.75
N ASP A 427 -13.74 35.47 -4.52
CA ASP A 427 -14.42 36.50 -3.76
C ASP A 427 -14.54 37.83 -4.50
N GLY A 428 -15.66 38.52 -4.29
CA GLY A 428 -15.92 39.80 -4.94
C GLY A 428 -16.37 39.70 -6.41
N TYR A 429 -16.76 38.51 -6.86
CA TYR A 429 -17.39 38.34 -8.17
C TYR A 429 -18.69 39.15 -8.29
N ASP A 430 -19.00 39.59 -9.50
CA ASP A 430 -20.29 40.21 -9.82
C ASP A 430 -21.30 39.11 -10.18
N PRO A 431 -22.46 38.99 -9.51
CA PRO A 431 -23.51 38.03 -9.89
C PRO A 431 -24.03 38.20 -11.32
N ALA A 432 -23.80 39.34 -11.98
CA ALA A 432 -24.06 39.55 -13.40
C ALA A 432 -22.90 39.06 -14.31
N MET A 433 -21.89 38.40 -13.73
CA MET A 433 -20.71 37.82 -14.36
C MET A 433 -19.79 38.82 -15.05
N SER A 434 -19.75 40.08 -14.60
CA SER A 434 -18.87 41.10 -15.19
C SER A 434 -17.39 40.73 -15.06
N THR A 435 -16.65 40.85 -16.15
CA THR A 435 -15.18 40.68 -16.19
C THR A 435 -14.40 41.80 -15.52
N SER A 436 -15.09 42.87 -15.08
CA SER A 436 -14.49 43.90 -14.22
C SER A 436 -14.37 43.45 -12.75
N ALA A 437 -14.99 42.32 -12.40
CA ALA A 437 -14.96 41.72 -11.08
C ALA A 437 -14.28 40.34 -11.13
N ALA A 438 -14.07 39.74 -9.96
CA ALA A 438 -13.46 38.42 -9.83
C ALA A 438 -14.28 37.32 -10.54
N MET A 439 -13.67 36.17 -10.77
CA MET A 439 -14.28 35.05 -11.47
C MET A 439 -15.52 34.53 -10.72
N PRO A 440 -16.72 34.55 -11.32
CA PRO A 440 -17.93 34.01 -10.71
C PRO A 440 -17.90 32.48 -10.66
N PRO A 441 -18.69 31.86 -9.77
CA PRO A 441 -18.97 30.43 -9.84
C PRO A 441 -19.63 30.07 -11.18
N SER A 442 -19.47 28.82 -11.59
CA SER A 442 -20.21 28.23 -12.70
C SER A 442 -20.50 26.76 -12.45
N LYS A 443 -21.52 26.22 -13.13
CA LYS A 443 -21.85 24.79 -13.07
C LYS A 443 -20.76 23.84 -13.62
N PHE A 444 -19.76 24.37 -14.32
CA PHE A 444 -18.68 23.59 -14.94
C PHE A 444 -17.42 23.53 -14.08
N ASN A 445 -17.37 24.28 -12.98
CA ASN A 445 -16.21 24.35 -12.11
C ASN A 445 -16.49 23.63 -10.80
N HIS A 446 -15.56 22.77 -10.40
CA HIS A 446 -15.72 21.86 -9.26
C HIS A 446 -14.45 21.91 -8.41
N ASN A 447 -14.54 21.42 -7.17
CA ASN A 447 -13.32 21.05 -6.44
C ASN A 447 -12.69 19.83 -7.14
N LEU A 448 -13.43 18.73 -7.27
CA LEU A 448 -13.05 17.55 -8.06
C LEU A 448 -14.04 17.24 -9.18
N TYR A 449 -13.54 17.00 -10.38
CA TYR A 449 -14.31 16.47 -11.51
C TYR A 449 -13.62 15.25 -12.12
N VAL A 450 -14.24 14.09 -11.99
CA VAL A 450 -13.84 12.85 -12.65
C VAL A 450 -14.84 12.56 -13.77
N GLN A 451 -14.33 12.51 -15.00
CA GLN A 451 -15.11 12.23 -16.20
C GLN A 451 -15.60 10.77 -16.22
N ASN A 452 -16.60 10.46 -17.04
CA ASN A 452 -17.21 9.13 -17.09
C ASN A 452 -16.33 8.03 -17.73
N ASP A 453 -15.17 8.36 -18.30
CA ASP A 453 -14.27 7.43 -18.98
C ASP A 453 -13.11 6.97 -18.09
N ASN A 454 -13.28 6.98 -16.77
CA ASN A 454 -12.27 6.48 -15.82
C ASN A 454 -12.73 5.17 -15.16
N LEU A 455 -11.77 4.37 -14.72
CA LEU A 455 -11.94 3.06 -14.08
C LEU A 455 -11.18 3.03 -12.74
N ASP A 456 -11.65 2.18 -11.81
CA ASP A 456 -11.06 1.98 -10.48
C ASP A 456 -10.71 3.30 -9.77
N VAL A 457 -11.76 4.05 -9.38
CA VAL A 457 -11.61 5.34 -8.71
C VAL A 457 -11.89 5.18 -7.22
N THR A 458 -10.96 5.64 -6.37
CA THR A 458 -11.12 5.73 -4.92
C THR A 458 -10.86 7.15 -4.43
N VAL A 459 -11.83 7.70 -3.70
CA VAL A 459 -11.80 9.03 -3.11
C VAL A 459 -12.09 8.88 -1.62
N ARG A 460 -11.07 8.99 -0.78
CA ARG A 460 -11.21 8.75 0.66
C ARG A 460 -10.57 9.83 1.53
N ASP A 461 -11.19 10.09 2.68
CA ASP A 461 -10.65 10.94 3.75
C ASP A 461 -10.32 12.38 3.29
N ASN A 462 -11.02 12.88 2.26
CA ASN A 462 -10.80 14.24 1.76
C ASN A 462 -11.77 15.24 2.38
N ILE A 463 -11.33 16.49 2.50
CA ILE A 463 -12.19 17.63 2.81
C ILE A 463 -12.43 18.43 1.53
N PHE A 464 -13.68 18.48 1.06
CA PHE A 464 -14.11 19.31 -0.05
C PHE A 464 -14.93 20.47 0.47
N MET A 465 -14.43 21.69 0.40
CA MET A 465 -15.18 22.84 0.86
C MET A 465 -15.21 24.03 -0.08
N ARG A 466 -16.28 24.82 0.03
CA ARG A 466 -16.46 26.10 -0.66
C ARG A 466 -16.26 26.07 -2.18
N GLY A 467 -16.48 24.92 -2.83
CA GLY A 467 -16.38 24.77 -4.27
C GLY A 467 -17.46 25.53 -5.03
N SER A 468 -17.16 25.86 -6.29
CA SER A 468 -18.07 26.58 -7.20
C SER A 468 -19.38 25.83 -7.45
N SER A 469 -19.33 24.63 -8.03
CA SER A 469 -20.49 23.77 -8.25
C SER A 469 -20.48 22.58 -7.29
N PHE A 470 -19.79 21.49 -7.64
CA PHE A 470 -19.71 20.30 -6.78
C PHE A 470 -18.46 20.32 -5.90
N GLY A 471 -18.58 19.75 -4.69
CA GLY A 471 -17.42 19.29 -3.94
C GLY A 471 -16.72 18.17 -4.70
N ALA A 472 -17.46 17.14 -5.10
CA ALA A 472 -16.96 16.17 -6.08
C ALA A 472 -18.04 15.76 -7.07
N GLN A 473 -17.63 15.62 -8.33
CA GLN A 473 -18.41 14.94 -9.34
C GLN A 473 -17.63 13.73 -9.85
N ILE A 474 -18.09 12.53 -9.50
CA ILE A 474 -17.41 11.26 -9.75
C ILE A 474 -18.27 10.46 -10.71
N ARG A 475 -18.25 10.82 -11.99
CA ARG A 475 -19.19 10.27 -12.97
C ARG A 475 -19.16 8.75 -13.14
N PRO A 476 -18.02 8.06 -13.13
CA PRO A 476 -18.01 6.62 -13.36
C PRO A 476 -18.42 5.80 -12.14
N GLY A 477 -18.59 6.43 -10.96
CA GLY A 477 -18.71 5.71 -9.69
C GLY A 477 -17.35 5.37 -9.08
N GLY A 478 -17.32 4.46 -8.11
CA GLY A 478 -16.12 4.05 -7.37
C GLY A 478 -16.32 3.95 -5.86
N VAL A 479 -15.21 3.88 -5.12
CA VAL A 479 -15.22 3.92 -3.65
C VAL A 479 -15.10 5.38 -3.20
N ILE A 480 -16.09 5.84 -2.44
CA ILE A 480 -16.18 7.22 -1.95
C ILE A 480 -16.40 7.14 -0.45
N GLU A 481 -15.34 7.29 0.34
CA GLU A 481 -15.34 6.92 1.75
C GLU A 481 -14.90 8.06 2.66
N ASN A 482 -15.61 8.27 3.77
CA ASN A 482 -15.21 9.18 4.85
C ASN A 482 -14.84 10.61 4.36
N ASN A 483 -15.46 11.12 3.31
CA ASN A 483 -15.19 12.48 2.84
C ASN A 483 -16.11 13.50 3.53
N ALA A 484 -15.60 14.72 3.75
CA ALA A 484 -16.37 15.85 4.27
C ALA A 484 -16.65 16.88 3.16
N PHE A 485 -17.91 17.04 2.77
CA PHE A 485 -18.39 18.01 1.79
C PHE A 485 -19.04 19.21 2.48
N ILE A 486 -18.31 20.32 2.59
CA ILE A 486 -18.69 21.46 3.43
C ILE A 486 -18.94 22.71 2.59
N ASP A 487 -20.14 23.28 2.66
CA ASP A 487 -20.43 24.57 2.03
C ASP A 487 -20.21 24.57 0.50
N ASN A 488 -20.50 23.47 -0.19
CA ASN A 488 -20.48 23.39 -1.65
C ASN A 488 -21.89 23.67 -2.21
N ASN A 489 -21.99 24.21 -3.43
CA ASN A 489 -23.30 24.42 -4.09
C ASN A 489 -24.03 23.08 -4.35
N ALA A 490 -23.27 22.03 -4.60
CA ALA A 490 -23.67 20.65 -4.59
C ALA A 490 -22.60 19.81 -3.84
N GLY A 491 -23.01 18.85 -3.03
CA GLY A 491 -22.08 18.01 -2.27
C GLY A 491 -21.33 17.05 -3.20
N LEU A 492 -22.05 16.01 -3.64
CA LEU A 492 -21.49 14.87 -4.36
C LEU A 492 -22.48 14.40 -5.45
N ASN A 493 -21.96 13.96 -6.59
CA ASN A 493 -22.73 13.12 -7.50
C ASN A 493 -21.90 12.01 -8.13
N PHE A 494 -22.60 10.96 -8.56
CA PHE A 494 -22.08 9.85 -9.33
C PHE A 494 -23.18 9.26 -10.22
N PHE A 495 -22.79 8.69 -11.36
CA PHE A 495 -23.71 8.24 -12.40
C PHE A 495 -23.64 6.72 -12.57
N GLY A 496 -24.61 6.16 -13.31
CA GLY A 496 -24.62 4.77 -13.72
C GLY A 496 -24.17 4.56 -15.16
N GLY A 497 -24.09 3.28 -15.55
CA GLY A 497 -23.59 2.81 -16.83
C GLY A 497 -22.09 2.53 -16.86
N HIS A 498 -21.45 2.44 -15.69
CA HIS A 498 -20.00 2.32 -15.50
C HIS A 498 -19.68 1.39 -14.32
N SER A 499 -19.08 1.88 -13.23
CA SER A 499 -18.74 1.11 -12.03
C SER A 499 -19.83 1.19 -10.95
N TYR A 500 -19.93 0.15 -10.14
CA TYR A 500 -20.66 0.21 -8.87
C TYR A 500 -20.02 1.26 -7.94
N THR A 501 -20.85 1.90 -7.13
CA THR A 501 -20.42 2.90 -6.15
C THR A 501 -20.66 2.42 -4.73
N LEU A 502 -19.61 2.53 -3.90
CA LEU A 502 -19.69 2.43 -2.44
C LEU A 502 -19.50 3.83 -1.87
N ALA A 503 -20.58 4.48 -1.49
CA ALA A 503 -20.54 5.74 -0.74
C ALA A 503 -20.66 5.41 0.76
N LEU A 504 -19.54 5.45 1.47
CA LEU A 504 -19.42 4.94 2.84
C LEU A 504 -18.99 6.05 3.81
N GLY A 505 -19.84 6.40 4.78
CA GLY A 505 -19.47 7.29 5.88
C GLY A 505 -19.25 8.77 5.53
N ASN A 506 -19.69 9.24 4.36
CA ASN A 506 -19.46 10.63 3.94
C ASN A 506 -20.41 11.63 4.63
N ILE A 507 -19.97 12.88 4.74
CA ILE A 507 -20.77 13.98 5.29
C ILE A 507 -21.00 15.06 4.24
N VAL A 508 -22.23 15.53 4.12
CA VAL A 508 -22.57 16.77 3.41
C VAL A 508 -23.21 17.75 4.40
N THR A 509 -22.60 18.93 4.58
CA THR A 509 -23.14 19.95 5.49
C THR A 509 -22.88 21.38 5.01
N SER A 510 -23.81 22.29 5.32
CA SER A 510 -23.90 23.64 4.76
C SER A 510 -24.00 23.66 3.24
N ALA A 511 -25.03 24.30 2.71
CA ALA A 511 -25.14 24.57 1.27
C ALA A 511 -24.36 25.83 0.89
N GLY A 512 -23.52 25.77 -0.13
CA GLY A 512 -22.65 26.89 -0.53
C GLY A 512 -23.37 28.17 -0.94
N TYR A 513 -24.52 28.05 -1.60
CA TYR A 513 -25.40 29.16 -1.98
C TYR A 513 -24.73 30.29 -2.79
N ARG A 514 -23.69 29.97 -3.56
CA ARG A 514 -22.98 30.91 -4.46
C ARG A 514 -23.84 31.18 -5.69
N GLN A 515 -24.59 32.27 -5.63
CA GLN A 515 -25.66 32.57 -6.57
C GLN A 515 -25.23 33.57 -7.65
N LEU A 516 -25.67 33.34 -8.88
CA LEU A 516 -25.64 34.30 -9.99
C LEU A 516 -27.02 34.91 -10.24
N SER A 517 -27.05 36.02 -10.98
CA SER A 517 -28.29 36.67 -11.43
C SER A 517 -29.05 35.81 -12.46
N ILE A 518 -28.34 34.92 -13.16
CA ILE A 518 -28.91 33.87 -13.99
C ILE A 518 -28.88 32.56 -13.21
N LEU A 519 -29.86 31.68 -13.46
CA LEU A 519 -29.81 30.33 -12.90
C LEU A 519 -28.71 29.54 -13.62
N ASP A 520 -27.66 29.17 -12.89
CA ASP A 520 -26.56 28.34 -13.40
C ASP A 520 -26.09 27.36 -12.31
N GLY A 521 -26.44 26.08 -12.46
CA GLY A 521 -26.10 25.02 -11.50
C GLY A 521 -27.02 24.97 -10.26
N ALA A 522 -26.62 24.11 -9.31
CA ALA A 522 -27.29 23.94 -8.03
C ALA A 522 -26.80 24.98 -6.99
N LEU A 523 -27.52 25.10 -5.89
CA LEU A 523 -27.15 26.00 -4.77
C LEU A 523 -27.15 25.29 -3.40
N SER A 524 -27.73 24.09 -3.33
CA SER A 524 -27.97 23.36 -2.08
C SER A 524 -28.23 21.86 -2.31
N MET A 525 -27.61 21.27 -3.33
CA MET A 525 -27.80 19.86 -3.64
C MET A 525 -26.93 19.00 -2.71
N GLY A 526 -27.48 17.91 -2.17
CA GLY A 526 -26.70 17.02 -1.31
C GLY A 526 -25.96 15.97 -2.13
N ILE A 527 -26.48 14.75 -2.16
CA ILE A 527 -25.94 13.61 -2.91
C ILE A 527 -26.92 13.22 -4.03
N ASP A 528 -26.41 13.10 -5.26
CA ASP A 528 -27.14 12.53 -6.39
C ASP A 528 -26.52 11.20 -6.82
N ASN A 529 -27.28 10.11 -6.64
CA ASN A 529 -26.98 8.77 -7.14
C ASN A 529 -27.87 8.42 -8.34
N PHE A 530 -27.25 8.31 -9.52
CA PHE A 530 -27.91 7.83 -10.75
C PHE A 530 -27.45 6.44 -11.20
N GLY A 531 -26.62 5.76 -10.41
CA GLY A 531 -26.19 4.38 -10.68
C GLY A 531 -27.12 3.32 -10.08
N LYS A 532 -26.93 2.09 -10.53
CA LYS A 532 -27.73 0.93 -10.15
C LYS A 532 -26.98 0.03 -9.18
N GLN A 533 -27.73 -0.52 -8.24
CA GLN A 533 -27.22 -1.37 -7.16
C GLN A 533 -26.01 -0.79 -6.41
N ASN A 534 -25.94 0.54 -6.30
CA ASN A 534 -24.94 1.25 -5.51
C ASN A 534 -25.26 1.16 -4.00
N SER A 535 -24.24 1.14 -3.16
CA SER A 535 -24.39 1.09 -1.70
C SER A 535 -24.07 2.43 -1.07
N LEU A 536 -25.02 2.99 -0.33
CA LEU A 536 -24.90 4.26 0.40
C LEU A 536 -25.03 3.99 1.90
N ILE A 537 -23.91 3.78 2.58
CA ILE A 537 -23.87 3.29 3.97
C ILE A 537 -23.26 4.33 4.90
N GLY A 538 -23.89 4.62 6.04
CA GLY A 538 -23.41 5.51 7.10
C GLY A 538 -23.23 6.99 6.69
N ASN A 539 -23.79 7.43 5.56
CA ASN A 539 -23.64 8.82 5.11
C ASN A 539 -24.56 9.78 5.90
N ILE A 540 -24.14 11.03 6.08
CA ILE A 540 -24.92 12.09 6.75
C ILE A 540 -25.08 13.29 5.82
N ILE A 541 -26.31 13.78 5.65
CA ILE A 541 -26.62 15.02 4.94
C ILE A 541 -27.38 15.93 5.89
N ALA A 542 -26.70 16.96 6.40
CA ALA A 542 -27.18 17.73 7.53
C ALA A 542 -27.05 19.23 7.33
N HIS A 543 -28.06 19.98 7.78
CA HIS A 543 -28.03 21.43 7.92
C HIS A 543 -27.68 22.18 6.62
N LEU A 544 -28.69 22.40 5.77
CA LEU A 544 -28.53 23.25 4.58
C LEU A 544 -28.02 24.65 4.96
N ALA A 545 -28.51 25.17 6.09
CA ALA A 545 -28.05 26.38 6.74
C ALA A 545 -27.85 26.10 8.24
N ASP A 546 -27.00 26.88 8.92
CA ASP A 546 -26.84 26.75 10.38
C ASP A 546 -28.17 27.02 11.11
N PRO A 547 -28.72 26.03 11.85
CA PRO A 547 -29.93 26.21 12.66
C PRO A 547 -29.80 27.32 13.71
N ASN A 548 -28.57 27.62 14.16
CA ASN A 548 -28.29 28.65 15.14
C ASN A 548 -28.07 30.05 14.53
N ASN A 549 -28.17 30.17 13.20
CA ASN A 549 -28.01 31.43 12.46
C ASN A 549 -29.27 31.81 11.66
N PRO A 550 -30.19 32.59 12.26
CA PRO A 550 -31.42 33.03 11.57
C PRO A 550 -31.15 33.88 10.33
N ALA A 551 -30.01 34.60 10.26
CA ALA A 551 -29.68 35.42 9.11
C ALA A 551 -29.29 34.56 7.90
N GLU A 552 -28.53 33.49 8.12
CA GLU A 552 -28.18 32.52 7.07
C GLU A 552 -29.41 31.77 6.57
N GLN A 553 -30.27 31.29 7.47
CA GLN A 553 -31.53 30.64 7.10
C GLN A 553 -32.45 31.56 6.27
N ALA A 554 -32.43 32.87 6.56
CA ALA A 554 -33.16 33.86 5.78
C ALA A 554 -32.54 34.10 4.40
N LEU A 555 -31.24 33.83 4.20
CA LEU A 555 -30.54 33.96 2.92
C LEU A 555 -30.76 32.73 2.03
N LYS A 556 -30.59 31.52 2.58
CA LYS A 556 -30.53 30.26 1.83
C LYS A 556 -31.92 29.65 1.51
N LYS A 557 -32.75 30.32 0.68
CA LYS A 557 -34.18 29.98 0.42
C LYS A 557 -34.49 28.89 -0.64
N ILE A 558 -33.50 28.50 -1.44
CA ILE A 558 -33.61 27.54 -2.54
C ILE A 558 -33.15 26.20 -1.97
N VAL A 559 -34.02 25.20 -2.04
CA VAL A 559 -33.78 23.85 -1.52
C VAL A 559 -33.85 22.90 -2.69
N HIS A 560 -32.70 22.35 -3.06
CA HIS A 560 -32.56 21.18 -3.92
C HIS A 560 -32.69 19.89 -3.09
N THR A 561 -32.76 18.76 -3.78
CA THR A 561 -32.84 17.44 -3.15
C THR A 561 -31.62 17.21 -2.24
N ALA A 562 -31.88 16.71 -1.03
CA ALA A 562 -30.82 16.27 -0.12
C ALA A 562 -30.18 14.98 -0.63
N LEU A 563 -30.99 13.98 -0.96
CA LEU A 563 -30.55 12.72 -1.55
C LEU A 563 -31.47 12.35 -2.73
N ALA A 564 -30.94 12.33 -3.94
CA ALA A 564 -31.58 11.67 -5.08
C ALA A 564 -30.99 10.26 -5.21
N ASN A 565 -31.82 9.23 -5.04
CA ASN A 565 -31.39 7.84 -5.15
C ASN A 565 -32.36 7.09 -6.07
N THR A 566 -31.88 6.68 -7.25
CA THR A 566 -32.75 6.08 -8.26
C THR A 566 -32.89 4.56 -8.09
N ASP A 567 -31.78 3.85 -7.82
CA ASP A 567 -31.74 2.39 -7.80
C ASP A 567 -30.60 1.83 -6.92
N GLY A 568 -30.43 2.37 -5.71
CA GLY A 568 -29.41 1.87 -4.75
C GLY A 568 -29.73 0.47 -4.23
N PHE A 569 -28.69 -0.35 -4.01
CA PHE A 569 -28.78 -1.68 -3.41
C PHE A 569 -29.07 -1.59 -1.90
N VAL A 570 -28.21 -0.89 -1.16
CA VAL A 570 -28.39 -0.57 0.26
C VAL A 570 -28.31 0.93 0.46
N ASN A 571 -29.17 1.49 1.31
CA ASN A 571 -29.13 2.90 1.65
C ASN A 571 -29.66 3.17 3.08
N ASP A 572 -28.79 3.61 3.98
CA ASP A 572 -29.14 4.01 5.35
C ASP A 572 -28.81 5.50 5.62
N THR A 573 -28.51 6.28 4.58
CA THR A 573 -28.12 7.70 4.67
C THR A 573 -29.06 8.50 5.58
N ILE A 574 -28.50 9.18 6.58
CA ILE A 574 -29.25 10.04 7.50
C ILE A 574 -29.36 11.44 6.89
N VAL A 575 -30.58 11.95 6.78
CA VAL A 575 -30.84 13.33 6.31
C VAL A 575 -31.52 14.11 7.42
N TYR A 576 -30.96 15.26 7.81
CA TYR A 576 -31.54 16.11 8.84
C TYR A 576 -31.42 17.60 8.53
N ASN A 577 -32.50 18.34 8.76
CA ASN A 577 -32.54 19.81 8.62
C ASN A 577 -31.98 20.34 7.28
N TRP A 578 -32.18 19.59 6.18
CA TRP A 578 -31.90 20.05 4.82
C TRP A 578 -33.06 20.89 4.29
N THR A 579 -33.32 22.03 4.93
CA THR A 579 -34.54 22.83 4.74
C THR A 579 -34.24 24.33 4.64
N SER A 580 -35.22 25.12 4.19
CA SER A 580 -35.15 26.59 4.33
C SER A 580 -36.51 27.25 4.43
N GLY A 581 -36.58 28.38 5.16
CA GLY A 581 -37.63 29.39 5.03
C GLY A 581 -39.07 28.89 5.06
N GLY A 582 -39.39 27.87 5.87
CA GLY A 582 -40.74 27.31 6.01
C GLY A 582 -41.13 26.24 4.96
N LYS A 583 -40.22 25.85 4.06
CA LYS A 583 -40.39 24.65 3.23
C LYS A 583 -39.98 23.42 4.05
N ALA A 584 -40.85 22.43 4.14
CA ALA A 584 -40.49 21.15 4.73
C ALA A 584 -39.42 20.49 3.86
N GLY A 585 -38.19 20.37 4.37
CA GLY A 585 -37.23 19.42 3.82
C GLY A 585 -37.46 18.04 4.40
N THR A 586 -36.85 17.04 3.80
CA THR A 586 -37.02 15.64 4.19
C THR A 586 -36.05 15.31 5.32
N SER A 587 -36.56 14.79 6.43
CA SER A 587 -35.74 14.04 7.39
C SER A 587 -35.82 12.56 7.05
N LEU A 588 -34.68 11.87 6.95
CA LEU A 588 -34.58 10.44 6.65
C LEU A 588 -33.71 9.76 7.70
N ASN A 589 -34.11 8.56 8.14
CA ASN A 589 -33.36 7.75 9.11
C ASN A 589 -33.04 8.45 10.44
N THR A 590 -33.92 9.35 10.90
CA THR A 590 -33.75 10.09 12.17
C THR A 590 -34.51 9.52 13.36
N ALA A 591 -35.08 8.30 13.24
CA ALA A 591 -35.88 7.70 14.30
C ALA A 591 -35.01 7.39 15.53
N GLY A 592 -35.44 7.84 16.71
CA GLY A 592 -34.71 7.63 17.97
C GLY A 592 -33.62 8.67 18.27
N LEU A 593 -33.29 9.56 17.33
CA LEU A 593 -32.30 10.61 17.51
C LEU A 593 -32.89 11.87 18.17
N SER A 594 -32.09 12.56 19.00
CA SER A 594 -32.50 13.79 19.69
C SER A 594 -32.33 15.01 18.80
N ALA A 595 -33.43 15.63 18.38
CA ALA A 595 -33.39 16.87 17.59
C ALA A 595 -32.53 17.96 18.23
N ALA A 596 -32.54 18.08 19.57
CA ALA A 596 -31.73 19.06 20.27
C ALA A 596 -30.21 18.79 20.16
N VAL A 597 -29.79 17.54 20.03
CA VAL A 597 -28.38 17.18 19.79
C VAL A 597 -28.04 17.41 18.32
N LEU A 598 -28.91 16.97 17.41
CA LEU A 598 -28.73 17.16 15.98
C LEU A 598 -28.61 18.65 15.62
N ASP A 599 -29.49 19.52 16.14
CA ASP A 599 -29.42 20.98 15.93
C ASP A 599 -28.16 21.65 16.50
N GLN A 600 -27.41 20.96 17.36
CA GLN A 600 -26.12 21.42 17.87
C GLN A 600 -24.92 20.77 17.17
N THR A 601 -25.14 19.74 16.34
CA THR A 601 -24.10 19.04 15.59
C THR A 601 -23.90 19.70 14.23
N THR A 602 -23.32 20.91 14.26
CA THR A 602 -23.08 21.74 13.06
C THR A 602 -21.59 21.96 12.85
N ILE A 603 -21.19 22.22 11.60
CA ILE A 603 -19.78 22.50 11.30
C ILE A 603 -19.29 23.79 11.99
N GLN A 604 -20.18 24.75 12.21
CA GLN A 604 -19.90 25.99 12.94
C GLN A 604 -19.62 25.71 14.43
N ASN A 605 -20.38 24.81 15.06
CA ASN A 605 -20.14 24.42 16.44
C ASN A 605 -18.87 23.59 16.58
N PHE A 606 -18.63 22.64 15.67
CA PHE A 606 -17.34 21.93 15.57
C PHE A 606 -16.17 22.92 15.52
N THR A 607 -16.27 23.91 14.62
CA THR A 607 -15.22 24.93 14.46
C THR A 607 -15.09 25.82 15.69
N ALA A 608 -16.21 26.14 16.36
CA ALA A 608 -16.19 26.95 17.57
C ALA A 608 -15.47 26.22 18.70
N ASP A 609 -15.78 24.93 18.88
CA ASP A 609 -15.13 24.06 19.87
C ASP A 609 -13.64 23.89 19.56
N LEU A 610 -13.30 23.57 18.31
CA LEU A 610 -11.91 23.45 17.82
C LEU A 610 -11.08 24.71 18.12
N LEU A 611 -11.65 25.90 17.91
CA LEU A 611 -10.94 27.17 18.12
C LEU A 611 -11.09 27.73 19.53
N GLY A 612 -11.79 27.05 20.44
CA GLY A 612 -12.11 27.56 21.77
C GLY A 612 -12.93 28.87 21.74
N LYS A 613 -13.73 29.08 20.70
CA LYS A 613 -14.59 30.25 20.49
C LYS A 613 -16.02 29.94 20.92
N LYS A 614 -16.78 30.99 21.27
CA LYS A 614 -18.23 30.85 21.51
C LYS A 614 -19.03 30.57 20.22
N THR A 615 -18.55 31.11 19.11
CA THR A 615 -19.13 30.97 17.77
C THR A 615 -18.00 31.03 16.76
N ALA A 616 -18.10 30.26 15.68
CA ALA A 616 -17.16 30.31 14.57
C ALA A 616 -17.91 30.20 13.24
N THR A 617 -17.20 30.54 12.17
CA THR A 617 -17.71 30.50 10.79
C THR A 617 -16.99 29.42 9.99
N ILE A 618 -17.56 29.03 8.85
CA ILE A 618 -16.89 28.14 7.89
C ILE A 618 -15.58 28.77 7.37
N SER A 619 -15.52 30.10 7.27
CA SER A 619 -14.27 30.81 6.93
C SER A 619 -13.22 30.69 8.04
N ASP A 620 -13.62 30.64 9.31
CA ASP A 620 -12.67 30.38 10.40
C ASP A 620 -12.07 28.97 10.28
N LEU A 621 -12.88 27.96 9.94
CA LEU A 621 -12.41 26.59 9.71
C LEU A 621 -11.43 26.54 8.53
N ALA A 622 -11.79 27.18 7.42
CA ALA A 622 -10.94 27.16 6.23
C ALA A 622 -9.59 27.83 6.48
N ASN A 623 -9.56 28.92 7.26
CA ASN A 623 -8.31 29.57 7.66
C ASN A 623 -7.45 28.67 8.56
N TYR A 624 -8.09 27.87 9.43
CA TYR A 624 -7.39 26.89 10.25
C TYR A 624 -6.78 25.78 9.37
N LEU A 625 -7.57 25.14 8.51
CA LEU A 625 -7.10 24.07 7.62
C LEU A 625 -6.00 24.54 6.66
N ARG A 626 -6.11 25.75 6.10
CA ARG A 626 -5.04 26.35 5.28
C ARG A 626 -3.75 26.62 6.07
N ALA A 627 -3.86 27.02 7.35
CA ALA A 627 -2.67 27.19 8.17
C ALA A 627 -2.01 25.84 8.51
N GLN A 628 -2.79 24.77 8.61
CA GLN A 628 -2.30 23.40 8.81
C GLN A 628 -1.50 22.92 7.61
N ALA A 629 -2.05 23.12 6.41
CA ALA A 629 -1.41 22.83 5.13
C ALA A 629 -0.01 23.46 5.03
N ASP A 630 0.13 24.72 5.47
CA ASP A 630 1.43 25.40 5.54
C ASP A 630 2.37 24.86 6.64
N GLY A 631 2.00 23.79 7.35
CA GLY A 631 2.76 23.23 8.48
C GLY A 631 2.83 24.14 9.70
N LYS A 632 1.91 25.11 9.85
CA LYS A 632 1.96 26.13 10.92
C LYS A 632 1.20 25.74 12.19
N LEU A 633 0.54 24.58 12.22
CA LEU A 633 -0.26 24.12 13.36
C LEU A 633 0.39 22.92 14.05
N ASP A 634 0.19 22.84 15.37
CA ASP A 634 0.72 21.77 16.22
C ASP A 634 -0.16 20.50 16.20
N GLU A 635 -1.42 20.61 15.77
CA GLU A 635 -2.42 19.52 15.72
C GLU A 635 -3.04 19.43 14.31
N VAL A 636 -3.34 18.21 13.87
CA VAL A 636 -3.92 17.92 12.56
C VAL A 636 -5.43 17.66 12.71
N VAL A 637 -6.23 18.44 12.00
CA VAL A 637 -7.65 18.20 11.75
C VAL A 637 -7.81 17.74 10.30
N ASP A 638 -8.35 16.54 10.14
CA ASP A 638 -8.61 15.88 8.86
C ASP A 638 -10.12 15.57 8.70
N ALA A 639 -10.48 14.86 7.62
CA ALA A 639 -11.85 14.46 7.39
C ALA A 639 -12.38 13.52 8.49
N ASP A 640 -11.54 12.63 9.03
CA ASP A 640 -11.92 11.67 10.07
C ASP A 640 -12.33 12.37 11.37
N VAL A 641 -11.61 13.40 11.80
CA VAL A 641 -11.99 14.19 12.99
C VAL A 641 -13.35 14.87 12.80
N ILE A 642 -13.60 15.43 11.61
CA ILE A 642 -14.91 16.02 11.27
C ILE A 642 -15.99 14.92 11.23
N ASN A 643 -15.68 13.77 10.62
CA ASN A 643 -16.59 12.64 10.54
C ASN A 643 -16.98 12.14 11.92
N ALA A 644 -16.02 11.91 12.80
CA ALA A 644 -16.26 11.45 14.17
C ALA A 644 -17.19 12.40 14.94
N PHE A 645 -17.00 13.72 14.81
CA PHE A 645 -17.87 14.72 15.45
C PHE A 645 -19.34 14.56 15.02
N PHE A 646 -19.59 14.50 13.72
CA PHE A 646 -20.95 14.35 13.19
C PHE A 646 -21.53 12.97 13.49
N ARG A 647 -20.78 11.90 13.26
CA ARG A 647 -21.22 10.53 13.53
C ARG A 647 -21.69 10.38 14.98
N LYS A 648 -20.90 10.87 15.94
CA LYS A 648 -21.27 10.90 17.37
C LYS A 648 -22.55 11.69 17.62
N GLY A 649 -22.67 12.90 17.06
CA GLY A 649 -23.86 13.73 17.21
C GLY A 649 -25.12 13.10 16.59
N PHE A 650 -24.95 12.32 15.52
CA PHE A 650 -25.99 11.58 14.82
C PHE A 650 -26.21 10.16 15.37
N GLY A 651 -25.63 9.82 16.53
CA GLY A 651 -25.85 8.56 17.21
C GLY A 651 -25.28 7.33 16.50
N LEU A 652 -24.35 7.53 15.56
CA LEU A 652 -23.58 6.46 14.95
C LEU A 652 -22.42 6.06 15.85
N ASP A 653 -22.03 4.79 15.77
CA ASP A 653 -20.88 4.32 16.51
C ASP A 653 -19.60 4.98 15.99
N THR A 654 -18.80 5.40 16.96
CA THR A 654 -17.48 6.04 16.81
C THR A 654 -16.47 5.41 17.76
N THR A 655 -16.87 4.31 18.43
CA THR A 655 -15.99 3.51 19.27
C THR A 655 -14.95 2.87 18.37
N LEU A 656 -13.69 3.25 18.58
CA LEU A 656 -12.57 2.55 17.99
C LEU A 656 -12.29 1.31 18.84
N ARG A 657 -11.93 0.22 18.17
CA ARG A 657 -11.39 -0.95 18.84
C ARG A 657 -10.11 -0.54 19.58
N ASP A 658 -9.91 -1.05 20.80
CA ASP A 658 -8.77 -0.71 21.66
C ASP A 658 -7.93 -1.93 22.05
N THR A 659 -8.27 -3.10 21.49
CA THR A 659 -7.56 -4.37 21.71
C THR A 659 -7.25 -5.04 20.39
N ALA A 660 -6.03 -5.56 20.28
CA ALA A 660 -5.62 -6.41 19.17
C ALA A 660 -6.49 -7.67 19.06
N GLU A 661 -6.78 -8.10 17.83
CA GLU A 661 -7.56 -9.29 17.52
C GLU A 661 -7.00 -10.05 16.31
N VAL A 662 -7.48 -11.29 16.10
CA VAL A 662 -7.35 -11.96 14.81
C VAL A 662 -8.47 -11.45 13.91
N VAL A 663 -8.13 -10.51 13.02
CA VAL A 663 -9.09 -9.84 12.14
C VAL A 663 -9.38 -10.75 10.93
N ARG A 664 -10.64 -11.17 10.79
CA ARG A 664 -11.07 -12.16 9.80
C ARG A 664 -11.66 -11.50 8.56
N PHE A 665 -11.12 -11.82 7.39
CA PHE A 665 -11.70 -11.40 6.11
C PHE A 665 -13.00 -12.16 5.83
N THR A 666 -14.06 -11.41 5.59
CA THR A 666 -15.43 -11.90 5.30
C THR A 666 -16.00 -11.04 4.17
N PRO A 667 -16.07 -11.55 2.92
CA PRO A 667 -16.58 -10.78 1.79
C PRO A 667 -17.99 -10.24 2.03
N ASP A 668 -18.22 -8.95 1.79
CA ASP A 668 -19.51 -8.28 1.98
C ASP A 668 -20.23 -8.01 0.65
N ASP A 669 -21.49 -8.42 0.55
CA ASP A 669 -22.30 -8.32 -0.68
C ASP A 669 -22.81 -6.91 -1.00
N ARG A 670 -22.70 -6.01 -0.02
CA ARG A 670 -22.95 -4.58 -0.19
C ARG A 670 -21.77 -3.90 -0.87
N ALA A 671 -20.63 -4.57 -1.03
CA ALA A 671 -19.41 -4.04 -1.63
C ALA A 671 -18.71 -5.05 -2.55
N ASP A 672 -17.39 -4.92 -2.70
CA ASP A 672 -16.55 -5.65 -3.65
C ASP A 672 -16.18 -7.09 -3.20
N GLY A 673 -16.07 -7.34 -1.89
CA GLY A 673 -15.71 -8.65 -1.35
C GLY A 673 -14.26 -9.11 -1.55
N LEU A 674 -13.33 -8.25 -1.97
CA LEU A 674 -11.94 -8.60 -2.30
C LEU A 674 -10.89 -7.60 -1.79
N ARG A 675 -11.23 -6.37 -1.47
CA ARG A 675 -10.28 -5.31 -1.12
C ARG A 675 -9.92 -5.33 0.35
N TRP A 676 -8.62 -5.24 0.63
CA TRP A 676 -8.11 -5.04 1.99
C TRP A 676 -8.54 -3.70 2.58
N ASP A 677 -8.49 -2.63 1.79
CA ASP A 677 -8.79 -1.26 2.22
C ASP A 677 -10.29 -0.97 2.40
N ASN A 678 -11.16 -1.96 2.20
CA ASN A 678 -12.59 -1.84 2.48
C ASN A 678 -12.95 -2.48 3.82
N ARG A 679 -13.22 -1.64 4.83
CA ARG A 679 -13.57 -2.06 6.19
C ARG A 679 -14.81 -2.97 6.30
N LEU A 680 -15.69 -2.98 5.31
CA LEU A 680 -16.87 -3.87 5.30
C LEU A 680 -16.47 -5.34 5.11
N ASN A 681 -15.31 -5.62 4.54
CA ASN A 681 -14.81 -6.98 4.33
C ASN A 681 -14.14 -7.59 5.58
N TRP A 682 -14.17 -6.91 6.73
CA TRP A 682 -13.47 -7.35 7.94
C TRP A 682 -14.42 -7.53 9.12
N SER A 683 -14.19 -8.58 9.93
CA SER A 683 -15.06 -8.96 11.04
C SER A 683 -15.19 -7.92 12.16
N THR A 684 -14.25 -6.99 12.23
CA THR A 684 -14.18 -5.92 13.23
C THR A 684 -14.76 -4.60 12.72
N GLU A 685 -15.15 -4.53 11.44
CA GLU A 685 -15.60 -3.31 10.75
C GLU A 685 -14.56 -2.15 10.74
N ASP A 686 -13.29 -2.46 11.02
CA ASP A 686 -12.09 -1.64 10.81
C ASP A 686 -11.02 -2.42 10.02
N LEU A 687 -9.91 -1.76 9.67
CA LEU A 687 -8.84 -2.41 8.91
C LEU A 687 -7.88 -3.16 9.84
N PRO A 688 -7.31 -4.32 9.43
CA PRO A 688 -6.26 -4.96 10.22
C PRO A 688 -5.04 -4.06 10.38
N GLY A 689 -4.41 -4.12 11.56
CA GLY A 689 -3.24 -3.33 11.93
C GLY A 689 -3.58 -1.90 12.35
N THR A 690 -4.86 -1.58 12.56
CA THR A 690 -5.27 -0.40 13.32
C THR A 690 -4.86 -0.51 14.79
N GLN A 691 -4.72 -1.75 15.32
CA GLN A 691 -4.20 -2.02 16.65
C GLN A 691 -2.86 -2.76 16.56
N ASP A 692 -1.87 -2.28 17.31
CA ASP A 692 -0.59 -2.97 17.47
C ASP A 692 -0.83 -4.40 18.00
N GLY A 693 -0.35 -5.40 17.27
CA GLY A 693 -0.50 -6.83 17.60
C GLY A 693 -1.70 -7.51 16.93
N ASP A 694 -2.39 -6.86 15.99
CA ASP A 694 -3.40 -7.52 15.17
C ASP A 694 -2.79 -8.65 14.35
N SER A 695 -3.47 -9.79 14.30
CA SER A 695 -3.20 -10.88 13.36
C SER A 695 -4.28 -10.91 12.29
N VAL A 696 -3.99 -11.53 11.15
CA VAL A 696 -4.90 -11.57 9.99
C VAL A 696 -5.29 -13.00 9.66
N ASP A 697 -6.58 -13.21 9.40
CA ASP A 697 -7.10 -14.46 8.85
C ASP A 697 -7.86 -14.17 7.55
N LEU A 698 -7.27 -14.57 6.41
CA LEU A 698 -7.90 -14.41 5.09
C LEU A 698 -9.08 -15.37 4.90
N GLY A 699 -9.14 -16.45 5.65
CA GLY A 699 -10.26 -17.38 5.55
C GLY A 699 -10.40 -18.16 4.28
N GLY A 700 -9.29 -18.35 3.58
CA GLY A 700 -9.31 -18.93 2.25
C GLY A 700 -9.85 -17.98 1.19
N ASN A 701 -10.00 -16.68 1.46
CA ASN A 701 -10.42 -15.69 0.46
C ASN A 701 -9.26 -15.24 -0.44
N ARG A 702 -9.62 -14.62 -1.57
CA ARG A 702 -8.69 -13.88 -2.42
C ARG A 702 -8.80 -12.39 -2.10
N VAL A 703 -7.70 -11.82 -1.60
CA VAL A 703 -7.65 -10.44 -1.10
C VAL A 703 -6.64 -9.61 -1.88
N LEU A 704 -7.04 -8.40 -2.27
CA LEU A 704 -6.21 -7.40 -2.93
C LEU A 704 -5.75 -6.37 -1.90
N PHE A 705 -4.43 -6.26 -1.74
CA PHE A 705 -3.77 -5.32 -0.84
C PHE A 705 -3.16 -4.17 -1.65
N GLY A 706 -3.47 -2.94 -1.26
CA GLY A 706 -2.96 -1.73 -1.87
C GLY A 706 -3.10 -0.52 -0.95
N ALA A 707 -2.36 0.55 -1.26
CA ALA A 707 -2.33 1.85 -0.61
C ALA A 707 -1.91 1.91 0.88
N GLU A 708 -1.99 0.82 1.62
CA GLU A 708 -1.74 0.80 3.07
C GLU A 708 -0.28 0.53 3.44
N THR A 709 0.13 1.03 4.61
CA THR A 709 1.36 0.62 5.30
C THR A 709 0.98 0.05 6.66
N VAL A 710 1.12 -1.27 6.81
CA VAL A 710 0.55 -2.01 7.94
C VAL A 710 1.57 -3.00 8.48
N THR A 711 1.60 -3.12 9.80
CA THR A 711 2.28 -4.21 10.52
C THR A 711 1.23 -5.08 11.19
N VAL A 712 1.35 -6.39 11.03
CA VAL A 712 0.53 -7.41 11.68
C VAL A 712 1.43 -8.46 12.32
N ASP A 713 0.94 -9.11 13.37
CA ASP A 713 1.64 -10.21 14.02
C ASP A 713 1.56 -11.47 13.14
N ASP A 714 0.51 -12.27 13.27
CA ASP A 714 0.40 -13.52 12.52
C ASP A 714 -0.46 -13.39 11.25
N PHE A 715 -0.21 -14.26 10.26
CA PHE A 715 -0.94 -14.24 8.99
C PHE A 715 -1.42 -15.64 8.57
N ILE A 716 -2.73 -15.84 8.55
CA ILE A 716 -3.40 -17.11 8.23
C ILE A 716 -4.04 -17.00 6.85
N PHE A 717 -3.55 -17.76 5.87
CA PHE A 717 -4.20 -17.79 4.56
C PHE A 717 -5.48 -18.65 4.54
N GLY A 718 -5.47 -19.80 5.23
CA GLY A 718 -6.51 -20.84 5.08
C GLY A 718 -6.50 -21.53 3.71
N ASN A 719 -7.23 -22.63 3.54
CA ASN A 719 -7.25 -23.35 2.24
C ASN A 719 -7.72 -22.43 1.11
N PHE A 720 -6.98 -22.43 0.00
CA PHE A 720 -7.18 -21.58 -1.18
C PHE A 720 -7.01 -20.07 -0.93
N GLY A 721 -6.48 -19.66 0.23
CA GLY A 721 -6.28 -18.24 0.53
C GLY A 721 -5.25 -17.61 -0.41
N GLN A 722 -5.53 -16.40 -0.86
CA GLN A 722 -4.64 -15.66 -1.75
C GLN A 722 -4.53 -14.20 -1.34
N LEU A 723 -3.33 -13.67 -1.40
CA LEU A 723 -3.05 -12.24 -1.23
C LEU A 723 -2.36 -11.73 -2.49
N LYS A 724 -2.84 -10.64 -3.08
CA LYS A 724 -2.13 -9.89 -4.13
C LYS A 724 -1.82 -8.48 -3.63
N ALA A 725 -0.54 -8.17 -3.45
CA ALA A 725 -0.06 -6.85 -3.05
C ALA A 725 0.48 -6.08 -4.27
N THR A 726 -0.11 -4.94 -4.62
CA THR A 726 0.33 -4.11 -5.78
C THR A 726 0.83 -2.72 -5.41
N SER A 727 0.57 -2.27 -4.19
CA SER A 727 1.06 -1.00 -3.65
C SER A 727 1.13 -1.04 -2.12
N GLY A 728 1.81 -0.06 -1.53
CA GLY A 728 2.00 0.01 -0.08
C GLY A 728 2.93 -1.08 0.47
N LYS A 729 2.87 -1.29 1.79
CA LYS A 729 3.74 -2.24 2.52
C LYS A 729 2.96 -3.00 3.59
N LEU A 730 3.05 -4.32 3.54
CA LEU A 730 2.61 -5.22 4.60
C LEU A 730 3.84 -5.82 5.29
N GLU A 731 3.95 -5.65 6.60
CA GLU A 731 4.93 -6.31 7.45
C GLU A 731 4.25 -7.35 8.34
N ILE A 732 4.75 -8.59 8.29
CA ILE A 732 4.27 -9.72 9.08
C ILE A 732 5.41 -10.11 10.03
N THR A 733 5.24 -9.79 11.32
CA THR A 733 6.27 -9.96 12.35
C THR A 733 6.20 -11.31 13.06
N GLY A 734 5.08 -12.00 12.96
CA GLY A 734 4.80 -13.31 13.55
C GLY A 734 4.89 -14.45 12.54
N ASP A 735 4.17 -15.53 12.85
CA ASP A 735 4.15 -16.72 12.01
C ASP A 735 3.17 -16.57 10.83
N ILE A 736 3.41 -17.35 9.77
CA ILE A 736 2.51 -17.45 8.61
C ILE A 736 2.05 -18.90 8.53
N SER A 737 0.73 -19.11 8.48
CA SER A 737 0.14 -20.43 8.23
C SER A 737 -0.63 -20.50 6.92
N THR A 738 -0.53 -21.66 6.28
CA THR A 738 -1.17 -21.96 5.01
C THR A 738 -2.11 -23.14 5.14
N GLY A 739 -3.06 -23.24 4.21
CA GLY A 739 -3.84 -24.46 4.06
C GLY A 739 -3.08 -25.51 3.24
N LYS A 740 -3.69 -26.69 3.12
CA LYS A 740 -3.10 -27.82 2.38
C LYS A 740 -3.08 -27.63 0.86
N THR A 741 -3.83 -26.65 0.36
CA THR A 741 -4.08 -26.50 -1.07
C THR A 741 -4.29 -25.03 -1.45
N GLY A 742 -3.60 -24.60 -2.53
CA GLY A 742 -3.99 -23.42 -3.30
C GLY A 742 -3.61 -22.07 -2.71
N ASN A 743 -2.66 -22.04 -1.77
CA ASN A 743 -2.18 -20.83 -1.12
C ASN A 743 -1.22 -20.05 -2.02
N LEU A 744 -1.50 -18.76 -2.21
CA LEU A 744 -0.79 -17.92 -3.16
C LEU A 744 -0.55 -16.51 -2.61
N LEU A 745 0.71 -16.08 -2.65
CA LEU A 745 1.13 -14.69 -2.46
C LEU A 745 1.60 -14.13 -3.80
N GLN A 746 0.94 -13.09 -4.30
CA GLN A 746 1.32 -12.36 -5.50
C GLN A 746 1.81 -10.96 -5.13
N ILE A 747 2.94 -10.54 -5.69
CA ILE A 747 3.51 -9.21 -5.49
C ILE A 747 3.80 -8.59 -6.85
N ASP A 748 3.30 -7.38 -7.06
CA ASP A 748 3.44 -6.66 -8.32
C ASP A 748 3.61 -5.16 -8.10
N ASN A 749 3.92 -4.43 -9.18
CA ASN A 749 4.05 -2.98 -9.21
C ASN A 749 4.90 -2.43 -8.05
N ALA A 750 4.30 -1.74 -7.07
CA ALA A 750 4.98 -1.14 -5.93
C ALA A 750 4.69 -1.84 -4.59
N GLY A 751 4.01 -2.98 -4.61
CA GLY A 751 3.64 -3.71 -3.41
C GLY A 751 4.85 -4.27 -2.68
N GLN A 752 4.84 -4.18 -1.35
CA GLN A 752 5.88 -4.78 -0.50
C GLN A 752 5.28 -5.72 0.51
N VAL A 753 5.91 -6.89 0.68
CA VAL A 753 5.62 -7.82 1.78
C VAL A 753 6.91 -8.15 2.50
N TRP A 754 6.94 -7.90 3.80
CA TRP A 754 8.05 -8.17 4.70
C TRP A 754 7.64 -9.25 5.67
N ILE A 755 8.46 -10.30 5.82
CA ILE A 755 8.13 -11.46 6.66
C ILE A 755 9.29 -11.80 7.59
N ASP A 756 8.99 -12.21 8.82
CA ASP A 756 9.98 -12.82 9.75
C ASP A 756 10.21 -14.32 9.48
N GLY A 757 10.20 -14.66 8.18
CA GLY A 757 10.34 -16.02 7.68
C GLY A 757 9.02 -16.76 7.45
N TYR A 758 9.15 -18.05 7.15
CA TYR A 758 8.04 -18.95 6.85
C TYR A 758 8.45 -20.36 7.26
N ARG A 759 7.67 -21.04 8.11
CA ARG A 759 8.04 -22.33 8.74
C ARG A 759 6.94 -23.39 8.70
N ASP A 760 5.94 -23.20 7.84
CA ASP A 760 4.88 -24.18 7.63
C ASP A 760 5.31 -25.27 6.60
N LYS A 761 4.86 -26.50 6.83
CA LYS A 761 5.11 -27.66 5.94
C LYS A 761 4.27 -27.63 4.68
N ASP A 762 3.13 -26.96 4.73
CA ASP A 762 2.25 -26.80 3.58
C ASP A 762 2.85 -25.85 2.54
N LEU A 763 2.37 -25.95 1.29
CA LEU A 763 2.97 -25.25 0.16
C LEU A 763 2.46 -23.81 0.06
N LEU A 764 3.36 -22.85 0.22
CA LEU A 764 3.12 -21.45 -0.17
C LEU A 764 3.68 -21.18 -1.58
N THR A 765 2.80 -20.85 -2.52
CA THR A 765 3.23 -20.35 -3.84
C THR A 765 3.44 -18.85 -3.76
N ILE A 766 4.55 -18.36 -4.29
CA ILE A 766 4.90 -16.93 -4.31
C ILE A 766 5.23 -16.51 -5.73
N GLU A 767 4.51 -15.54 -6.26
CA GLU A 767 4.71 -14.98 -7.60
C GLU A 767 5.06 -13.50 -7.50
N LEU A 768 6.19 -13.11 -8.08
CA LEU A 768 6.61 -11.71 -8.14
C LEU A 768 6.85 -11.28 -9.59
N ALA A 769 6.19 -10.19 -9.98
CA ALA A 769 6.43 -9.51 -11.26
C ALA A 769 6.96 -8.08 -11.08
N GLY A 770 6.62 -7.44 -9.98
CA GLY A 770 7.18 -6.17 -9.53
C GLY A 770 7.31 -6.19 -8.01
N GLY A 771 7.43 -5.03 -7.39
CA GLY A 771 7.39 -4.91 -5.94
C GLY A 771 8.54 -5.65 -5.23
N ARG A 772 8.34 -5.95 -3.94
CA ARG A 772 9.34 -6.56 -3.06
C ARG A 772 8.75 -7.62 -2.14
N LEU A 773 9.40 -8.79 -2.08
CA LEU A 773 9.34 -9.67 -0.91
C LEU A 773 10.65 -9.57 -0.15
N ALA A 774 10.58 -9.32 1.15
CA ALA A 774 11.74 -9.29 2.04
C ALA A 774 11.62 -10.29 3.19
N ASN A 775 12.52 -11.26 3.23
CA ASN A 775 12.65 -12.15 4.37
C ASN A 775 13.66 -11.59 5.39
N THR A 776 13.17 -11.30 6.58
CA THR A 776 13.95 -10.76 7.71
C THR A 776 14.28 -11.80 8.78
N GLY A 777 13.72 -13.00 8.66
CA GLY A 777 13.82 -14.06 9.65
C GLY A 777 14.32 -15.39 9.10
N SER A 778 13.76 -16.47 9.66
CA SER A 778 14.10 -17.85 9.28
C SER A 778 13.05 -18.43 8.35
N PHE A 779 13.41 -18.56 7.06
CA PHE A 779 12.57 -19.16 6.04
C PHE A 779 12.99 -20.60 5.79
N ALA A 780 12.09 -21.56 6.03
CA ALA A 780 12.35 -22.98 5.87
C ALA A 780 11.11 -23.80 5.43
N GLY A 781 9.94 -23.17 5.34
CA GLY A 781 8.71 -23.83 4.92
C GLY A 781 8.71 -24.20 3.43
N LYS A 782 7.77 -25.07 3.05
CA LYS A 782 7.69 -25.59 1.68
C LYS A 782 7.17 -24.52 0.71
N THR A 783 7.91 -24.23 -0.35
CA THR A 783 7.57 -23.10 -1.23
C THR A 783 7.78 -23.34 -2.73
N ALA A 784 7.03 -22.62 -3.55
CA ALA A 784 7.30 -22.48 -4.97
C ALA A 784 7.33 -20.98 -5.32
N ILE A 785 8.51 -20.45 -5.63
CA ILE A 785 8.74 -19.03 -5.88
C ILE A 785 9.07 -18.80 -7.34
N GLU A 786 8.38 -17.87 -7.99
CA GLU A 786 8.72 -17.34 -9.30
C GLU A 786 8.93 -15.82 -9.25
N ALA A 787 10.16 -15.37 -9.53
CA ALA A 787 10.51 -13.95 -9.67
C ALA A 787 10.74 -13.60 -11.14
N THR A 788 10.03 -12.60 -11.64
CA THR A 788 10.05 -12.18 -13.04
C THR A 788 10.13 -10.66 -13.16
N GLN A 789 10.30 -10.16 -14.40
CA GLN A 789 10.26 -8.73 -14.70
C GLN A 789 11.19 -7.92 -13.78
N ASP A 790 10.75 -6.87 -13.10
CA ASP A 790 11.55 -6.00 -12.23
C ASP A 790 11.33 -6.25 -10.73
N ALA A 791 10.77 -7.41 -10.37
CA ALA A 791 10.58 -7.84 -8.99
C ALA A 791 11.89 -7.82 -8.16
N GLN A 792 11.76 -7.47 -6.89
CA GLN A 792 12.81 -7.60 -5.88
C GLN A 792 12.49 -8.74 -4.91
N LEU A 793 13.37 -9.75 -4.83
CA LEU A 793 13.30 -10.82 -3.85
C LEU A 793 14.55 -10.77 -2.96
N LEU A 794 14.39 -10.21 -1.76
CA LEU A 794 15.40 -10.28 -0.71
C LEU A 794 15.22 -11.62 0.01
N LEU A 795 15.99 -12.62 -0.43
CA LEU A 795 15.99 -13.96 0.15
C LEU A 795 16.35 -13.93 1.63
N ALA A 796 17.29 -13.05 2.01
CA ALA A 796 17.60 -12.79 3.40
C ALA A 796 18.16 -11.38 3.56
N THR A 797 17.64 -10.64 4.53
CA THR A 797 18.29 -9.42 5.01
C THR A 797 19.43 -9.75 5.99
N SER A 798 20.19 -8.75 6.42
CA SER A 798 21.26 -8.93 7.42
C SER A 798 20.76 -9.59 8.72
N GLY A 799 21.28 -10.79 9.01
CA GLY A 799 20.88 -11.61 10.16
C GLY A 799 19.83 -12.68 9.84
N ALA A 800 19.24 -12.66 8.64
CA ALA A 800 18.22 -13.60 8.20
C ALA A 800 18.81 -14.81 7.45
N ARG A 801 17.98 -15.83 7.24
CA ARG A 801 18.35 -17.07 6.54
C ARG A 801 17.20 -17.60 5.71
N PHE A 802 17.53 -18.12 4.52
CA PHE A 802 16.62 -18.76 3.60
C PHE A 802 17.06 -20.19 3.28
N ASP A 803 16.27 -21.18 3.68
CA ASP A 803 16.43 -22.59 3.37
C ASP A 803 15.42 -22.99 2.29
N LEU A 804 15.90 -23.28 1.08
CA LEU A 804 15.06 -23.86 0.04
C LEU A 804 14.90 -25.35 0.31
N ALA A 805 13.81 -25.71 0.98
CA ALA A 805 13.53 -27.05 1.45
C ALA A 805 13.34 -28.09 0.33
N ALA A 806 13.46 -29.37 0.68
CA ALA A 806 13.16 -30.49 -0.21
C ALA A 806 11.78 -30.36 -0.88
N GLY A 807 11.74 -30.52 -2.21
CA GLY A 807 10.52 -30.36 -3.01
C GLY A 807 10.04 -28.91 -3.19
N SER A 808 10.83 -27.92 -2.74
CA SER A 808 10.59 -26.50 -2.99
C SER A 808 11.32 -26.04 -4.26
N SER A 809 10.91 -24.89 -4.80
CA SER A 809 11.54 -24.32 -5.99
C SER A 809 11.68 -22.81 -5.94
N LEU A 810 12.77 -22.31 -6.50
CA LEU A 810 13.02 -20.89 -6.78
C LEU A 810 13.32 -20.75 -8.27
N LYS A 811 12.49 -19.99 -8.98
CA LYS A 811 12.62 -19.74 -10.42
C LYS A 811 12.79 -18.25 -10.69
N ILE A 812 13.86 -17.90 -11.42
CA ILE A 812 14.19 -16.53 -11.80
C ILE A 812 14.09 -16.42 -13.32
N THR A 813 13.18 -15.57 -13.80
CA THR A 813 12.92 -15.41 -15.24
C THR A 813 13.34 -14.04 -15.75
N GLY A 814 14.28 -14.00 -16.71
CA GLY A 814 14.80 -12.77 -17.29
C GLY A 814 15.91 -12.11 -16.49
N GLY A 815 16.55 -11.11 -17.08
CA GLY A 815 17.70 -10.39 -16.49
C GLY A 815 17.36 -9.12 -15.73
N LYS A 816 16.07 -8.81 -15.53
CA LYS A 816 15.62 -7.62 -14.81
C LYS A 816 15.30 -7.86 -13.33
N ALA A 817 14.93 -9.10 -12.96
CA ALA A 817 14.54 -9.42 -11.59
C ALA A 817 15.78 -9.35 -10.70
N LYS A 818 15.65 -8.71 -9.53
CA LYS A 818 16.71 -8.58 -8.53
C LYS A 818 16.45 -9.60 -7.42
N VAL A 819 17.32 -10.58 -7.28
CA VAL A 819 17.19 -11.66 -6.30
C VAL A 819 18.47 -11.80 -5.51
N GLY A 820 18.39 -11.92 -4.20
CA GLY A 820 19.55 -12.17 -3.34
C GLY A 820 19.47 -11.47 -2.00
N PHE A 821 20.45 -10.64 -1.69
CA PHE A 821 20.68 -10.13 -0.33
C PHE A 821 20.83 -8.62 -0.28
N ASP A 822 20.39 -8.02 0.82
CA ASP A 822 20.65 -6.63 1.16
C ASP A 822 20.59 -6.45 2.68
N GLY A 823 21.03 -5.31 3.21
CA GLY A 823 20.94 -5.00 4.63
C GLY A 823 21.86 -3.86 5.04
N GLY A 824 21.68 -3.32 6.25
CA GLY A 824 22.39 -2.10 6.67
C GLY A 824 23.55 -2.28 7.65
N ASP A 825 23.71 -3.45 8.29
CA ASP A 825 24.59 -3.58 9.45
C ASP A 825 25.84 -4.47 9.22
N GLY A 826 25.90 -5.19 8.10
CA GLY A 826 26.98 -6.10 7.74
C GLY A 826 26.94 -7.46 8.43
N LYS A 827 25.80 -7.83 9.04
CA LYS A 827 25.60 -9.21 9.50
C LYS A 827 25.46 -10.16 8.32
N THR A 828 25.56 -11.44 8.64
CA THR A 828 25.48 -12.52 7.67
C THR A 828 24.05 -12.68 7.15
N ALA A 829 23.89 -12.95 5.86
CA ALA A 829 22.65 -13.39 5.24
C ALA A 829 22.92 -14.64 4.41
N THR A 830 22.11 -15.69 4.52
CA THR A 830 22.42 -16.97 3.85
C THR A 830 21.26 -17.55 3.06
N LEU A 831 21.57 -18.11 1.88
CA LEU A 831 20.73 -19.04 1.14
C LEU A 831 21.32 -20.45 1.28
N GLN A 832 20.50 -21.43 1.67
CA GLN A 832 20.89 -22.83 1.69
C GLN A 832 19.89 -23.63 0.87
N LEU A 833 20.40 -24.25 -0.18
CA LEU A 833 19.64 -25.23 -0.92
C LEU A 833 19.76 -26.58 -0.20
N HIS A 834 18.72 -27.40 -0.23
CA HIS A 834 18.69 -28.75 0.36
C HIS A 834 18.40 -29.80 -0.72
N ASP A 835 18.70 -31.06 -0.44
CA ASP A 835 18.40 -32.20 -1.31
C ASP A 835 16.94 -32.15 -1.82
N ASP A 836 16.74 -32.47 -3.10
CA ASP A 836 15.45 -32.38 -3.82
C ASP A 836 14.85 -30.96 -3.97
N ALA A 837 15.56 -29.89 -3.59
CA ALA A 837 15.19 -28.53 -3.94
C ALA A 837 15.59 -28.19 -5.39
N THR A 838 14.87 -27.26 -6.05
CA THR A 838 15.20 -26.83 -7.42
C THR A 838 15.43 -25.32 -7.51
N LEU A 839 16.64 -24.91 -7.90
CA LEU A 839 16.95 -23.55 -8.34
C LEU A 839 16.91 -23.47 -9.88
N SER A 840 16.12 -22.56 -10.44
CA SER A 840 15.91 -22.41 -11.88
C SER A 840 16.22 -21.01 -12.40
N PHE A 841 17.01 -20.91 -13.47
CA PHE A 841 17.20 -19.68 -14.25
C PHE A 841 16.60 -19.84 -15.64
N VAL A 842 15.64 -18.98 -15.98
CA VAL A 842 14.95 -19.00 -17.28
C VAL A 842 15.25 -17.72 -18.05
N ALA A 843 15.92 -17.85 -19.19
CA ALA A 843 16.23 -16.72 -20.04
C ALA A 843 14.97 -16.17 -20.73
N ASN A 844 14.93 -14.85 -20.89
CA ASN A 844 14.00 -14.17 -21.80
C ASN A 844 14.74 -13.09 -22.61
N ALA A 845 14.00 -12.22 -23.31
CA ALA A 845 14.56 -11.15 -24.14
C ALA A 845 15.47 -10.16 -23.37
N THR A 846 15.33 -10.06 -22.05
CA THR A 846 16.16 -9.19 -21.18
C THR A 846 17.44 -9.88 -20.70
N GLY A 847 17.57 -11.20 -20.86
CA GLY A 847 18.74 -11.97 -20.43
C GLY A 847 18.40 -13.09 -19.44
N LEU A 848 19.39 -13.46 -18.65
CA LEU A 848 19.30 -14.40 -17.52
C LEU A 848 19.40 -13.62 -16.22
N GLY A 849 18.66 -14.05 -15.20
CA GLY A 849 18.74 -13.48 -13.85
C GLY A 849 20.00 -13.93 -13.11
N LYS A 850 20.18 -13.38 -11.92
CA LYS A 850 21.32 -13.62 -11.03
C LYS A 850 20.83 -13.63 -9.57
N ILE A 851 21.49 -14.39 -8.72
CA ILE A 851 21.43 -14.23 -7.26
C ILE A 851 22.70 -13.51 -6.81
N SER A 852 22.55 -12.33 -6.20
CA SER A 852 23.67 -11.60 -5.59
C SER A 852 23.25 -10.61 -4.52
N GLU A 853 24.21 -10.01 -3.84
CA GLU A 853 23.99 -8.75 -3.15
C GLU A 853 23.55 -7.69 -4.17
N PHE A 854 22.57 -6.86 -3.80
CA PHE A 854 22.14 -5.71 -4.59
C PHE A 854 21.59 -4.62 -3.67
N TYR A 855 21.71 -3.37 -4.09
CA TYR A 855 21.10 -2.25 -3.37
C TYR A 855 19.61 -2.17 -3.70
N SER A 856 18.76 -2.50 -2.73
CA SER A 856 17.29 -2.48 -2.89
C SER A 856 16.69 -1.08 -2.78
N GLY A 857 17.36 -0.18 -2.05
CA GLY A 857 16.83 1.11 -1.64
C GLY A 857 16.25 1.14 -0.22
N ALA A 858 15.95 -0.03 0.37
CA ALA A 858 15.33 -0.13 1.69
C ALA A 858 16.27 0.20 2.86
N PHE A 859 17.57 0.23 2.60
CA PHE A 859 18.61 0.52 3.59
C PHE A 859 19.46 1.70 3.10
N ASP A 860 20.01 2.48 4.02
CA ASP A 860 20.89 3.62 3.70
C ASP A 860 22.10 3.20 2.86
N THR A 861 22.61 2.00 3.11
CA THR A 861 23.71 1.38 2.38
C THR A 861 23.45 -0.11 2.23
N SER A 862 23.88 -0.72 1.11
CA SER A 862 23.96 -2.18 1.01
C SER A 862 25.23 -2.65 1.70
N LYS A 863 25.06 -3.18 2.91
CA LYS A 863 26.10 -3.72 3.77
C LYS A 863 25.58 -5.01 4.40
N VAL A 864 25.88 -6.11 3.74
CA VAL A 864 25.55 -7.47 4.17
C VAL A 864 26.77 -8.36 3.93
N THR A 865 26.85 -9.51 4.61
CA THR A 865 27.84 -10.54 4.30
C THR A 865 27.13 -11.80 3.84
N SER A 866 27.07 -12.01 2.53
CA SER A 866 26.24 -13.06 1.93
C SER A 866 26.94 -14.43 1.86
N GLY A 867 26.17 -15.51 2.01
CA GLY A 867 26.69 -16.85 1.81
C GLY A 867 25.68 -17.79 1.18
N ILE A 868 26.16 -18.71 0.36
CA ILE A 868 25.31 -19.68 -0.33
C ILE A 868 25.87 -21.09 -0.17
N ARG A 869 25.00 -22.01 0.28
CA ARG A 869 25.26 -23.44 0.26
C ARG A 869 24.53 -24.09 -0.90
N LEU A 870 25.29 -24.77 -1.75
CA LEU A 870 24.79 -25.50 -2.91
C LEU A 870 24.56 -26.96 -2.50
N ASP A 871 23.34 -27.35 -2.15
CA ASP A 871 22.86 -28.75 -2.13
C ASP A 871 21.51 -28.80 -2.88
N GLY A 872 21.22 -29.75 -3.75
CA GLY A 872 20.01 -29.74 -4.60
C GLY A 872 20.25 -29.40 -6.09
N ASP A 873 19.17 -29.23 -6.86
CA ASP A 873 19.21 -29.20 -8.33
C ASP A 873 19.35 -27.80 -8.93
N LEU A 874 20.19 -27.66 -9.96
CA LEU A 874 20.26 -26.48 -10.82
C LEU A 874 19.61 -26.74 -12.19
N LYS A 875 18.66 -25.90 -12.58
CA LYS A 875 18.03 -25.92 -13.91
C LYS A 875 18.23 -24.60 -14.63
N ILE A 876 18.66 -24.66 -15.90
CA ILE A 876 18.87 -23.48 -16.74
C ILE A 876 18.10 -23.68 -18.05
N ASN A 877 17.25 -22.71 -18.40
CA ASN A 877 16.55 -22.70 -19.68
C ASN A 877 17.01 -21.50 -20.53
N LEU A 878 17.68 -21.80 -21.64
CA LEU A 878 18.25 -20.82 -22.56
C LEU A 878 17.36 -20.48 -23.75
N ALA A 879 16.14 -21.04 -23.83
CA ALA A 879 15.29 -20.91 -25.02
C ALA A 879 14.94 -19.46 -25.37
N GLY A 880 14.84 -18.58 -24.37
CA GLY A 880 14.58 -17.14 -24.57
C GLY A 880 15.84 -16.31 -24.84
N LEU A 881 17.04 -16.89 -24.73
CA LEU A 881 18.31 -16.20 -24.96
C LEU A 881 18.66 -16.26 -26.47
N ASN A 882 18.73 -15.11 -27.16
CA ASN A 882 19.12 -15.07 -28.58
C ASN A 882 20.63 -15.34 -28.75
N THR A 883 21.04 -16.60 -28.59
CA THR A 883 22.43 -17.05 -28.47
C THR A 883 23.10 -17.36 -29.81
N GLN A 884 22.88 -16.52 -30.83
CA GLN A 884 23.66 -16.61 -32.08
C GLN A 884 25.17 -16.46 -31.83
N LYS A 885 25.54 -15.69 -30.79
CA LYS A 885 26.89 -15.60 -30.24
C LYS A 885 26.90 -16.23 -28.84
N GLY A 886 27.98 -16.91 -28.51
CA GLY A 886 28.25 -17.40 -27.17
C GLY A 886 28.39 -16.25 -26.17
N GLY A 887 28.38 -16.58 -24.89
CA GLY A 887 28.46 -15.61 -23.82
C GLY A 887 28.84 -16.23 -22.48
N THR A 888 28.96 -15.38 -21.47
CA THR A 888 29.27 -15.76 -20.09
C THR A 888 28.35 -14.98 -19.18
N TRP A 889 27.69 -15.69 -18.26
CA TRP A 889 26.73 -15.13 -17.30
C TRP A 889 27.09 -15.62 -15.91
N THR A 890 27.25 -14.70 -14.97
CA THR A 890 27.30 -15.03 -13.54
C THR A 890 25.87 -15.25 -13.07
N LEU A 891 25.58 -16.47 -12.60
CA LEU A 891 24.25 -16.86 -12.09
C LEU A 891 24.16 -16.64 -10.59
N ILE A 892 25.26 -16.83 -9.87
CA ILE A 892 25.36 -16.69 -8.42
C ILE A 892 26.68 -15.98 -8.09
N ASP A 893 26.63 -15.03 -7.17
CA ASP A 893 27.75 -14.23 -6.69
C ASP A 893 27.49 -13.85 -5.21
N ALA A 894 28.37 -14.25 -4.30
CA ALA A 894 28.23 -14.05 -2.86
C ALA A 894 29.61 -13.94 -2.20
N ASP A 895 29.68 -13.54 -0.93
CA ASP A 895 30.98 -13.50 -0.21
C ASP A 895 31.54 -14.90 0.08
N GLN A 896 30.67 -15.92 0.15
CA GLN A 896 31.09 -17.31 0.33
C GLN A 896 30.11 -18.28 -0.36
N ILE A 897 30.66 -19.19 -1.16
CA ILE A 897 29.94 -20.34 -1.71
C ILE A 897 30.57 -21.63 -1.18
N ILE A 898 29.73 -22.58 -0.72
CA ILE A 898 30.15 -23.92 -0.31
C ILE A 898 29.26 -25.01 -0.93
N GLY A 899 29.67 -26.27 -0.84
CA GLY A 899 28.89 -27.41 -1.32
C GLY A 899 28.87 -27.54 -2.84
N SER A 900 28.04 -28.43 -3.39
CA SER A 900 27.88 -28.66 -4.83
C SER A 900 26.45 -29.08 -5.17
N PHE A 901 25.95 -28.65 -6.33
CA PHE A 901 24.65 -29.11 -6.85
C PHE A 901 24.59 -30.64 -7.01
N ASP A 902 23.42 -31.22 -6.71
CA ASP A 902 23.12 -32.64 -6.86
C ASP A 902 22.95 -33.02 -8.34
N ASP A 903 22.23 -32.19 -9.10
CA ASP A 903 22.07 -32.31 -10.55
C ASP A 903 22.14 -30.95 -11.25
N ILE A 904 22.55 -30.97 -12.52
CA ILE A 904 22.63 -29.78 -13.38
C ILE A 904 21.99 -30.09 -14.73
N ALA A 905 20.89 -29.41 -15.03
CA ALA A 905 20.19 -29.51 -16.31
C ALA A 905 20.21 -28.19 -17.08
N VAL A 906 20.62 -28.24 -18.36
CA VAL A 906 20.53 -27.10 -19.29
C VAL A 906 19.63 -27.47 -20.46
N THR A 907 18.64 -26.61 -20.73
CA THR A 907 17.68 -26.76 -21.82
C THR A 907 17.69 -25.52 -22.73
N GLY A 908 17.08 -25.62 -23.91
CA GLY A 908 17.05 -24.51 -24.88
C GLY A 908 18.36 -24.24 -25.63
N LEU A 909 19.38 -25.09 -25.43
CA LEU A 909 20.67 -25.02 -26.14
C LEU A 909 20.55 -25.52 -27.59
N ALA A 910 21.21 -24.86 -28.54
CA ALA A 910 21.23 -25.33 -29.93
C ALA A 910 22.04 -26.64 -30.06
N LYS A 911 21.67 -27.52 -31.01
CA LYS A 911 22.29 -28.85 -31.18
C LYS A 911 23.82 -28.85 -31.34
N ASN A 912 24.40 -27.78 -31.88
CA ASN A 912 25.84 -27.64 -32.14
C ASN A 912 26.43 -26.49 -31.30
N GLN A 913 26.07 -26.42 -30.03
CA GLN A 913 26.50 -25.39 -29.10
C GLN A 913 26.81 -26.05 -27.77
N ASP A 914 27.96 -25.76 -27.19
CA ASP A 914 28.37 -26.32 -25.90
C ASP A 914 28.05 -25.34 -24.77
N ALA A 915 27.80 -25.87 -23.56
CA ALA A 915 27.64 -25.10 -22.33
C ALA A 915 28.53 -25.67 -21.22
N LEU A 916 29.10 -24.79 -20.39
CA LEU A 916 29.88 -25.12 -19.20
C LEU A 916 29.29 -24.37 -18.00
N ILE A 917 28.97 -25.09 -16.94
CA ILE A 917 28.67 -24.53 -15.63
C ILE A 917 29.94 -24.64 -14.79
N ARG A 918 30.47 -23.52 -14.32
CA ARG A 918 31.65 -23.49 -13.46
C ARG A 918 31.30 -22.96 -12.08
N VAL A 919 31.59 -23.74 -11.04
CA VAL A 919 31.55 -23.28 -9.64
C VAL A 919 32.97 -22.85 -9.25
N ASP A 920 33.17 -21.55 -9.05
CA ASP A 920 34.47 -20.98 -8.73
C ASP A 920 34.54 -20.58 -7.24
N TYR A 921 34.94 -21.52 -6.38
CA TYR A 921 35.06 -21.32 -4.91
C TYR A 921 36.19 -20.37 -4.51
N VAL A 922 37.00 -19.88 -5.46
CA VAL A 922 38.05 -18.88 -5.19
C VAL A 922 37.50 -17.46 -5.34
N ARG A 923 36.46 -17.30 -6.17
CA ARG A 923 35.78 -16.03 -6.41
C ARG A 923 34.38 -16.00 -5.83
N ASP A 924 33.92 -17.15 -5.33
CA ASP A 924 32.57 -17.36 -4.83
C ASP A 924 31.49 -17.03 -5.90
N GLU A 925 31.72 -17.55 -7.12
CA GLU A 925 30.83 -17.37 -8.28
C GLU A 925 30.35 -18.70 -8.88
N VAL A 926 29.08 -18.77 -9.33
CA VAL A 926 28.61 -19.79 -10.29
C VAL A 926 28.41 -19.15 -11.65
N VAL A 927 29.14 -19.65 -12.65
CA VAL A 927 29.21 -19.05 -13.99
C VAL A 927 28.74 -20.02 -15.05
N LEU A 928 27.81 -19.58 -15.89
CA LEU A 928 27.43 -20.24 -17.13
C LEU A 928 28.26 -19.67 -18.29
N VAL A 929 28.94 -20.54 -19.03
CA VAL A 929 29.63 -20.21 -20.29
C VAL A 929 28.95 -20.97 -21.42
N VAL A 930 28.45 -20.26 -22.43
CA VAL A 930 27.85 -20.86 -23.64
C VAL A 930 28.71 -20.52 -24.84
N GLY A 931 29.05 -21.51 -25.65
CA GLY A 931 29.81 -21.32 -26.90
C GLY A 931 28.98 -20.67 -28.00
N ASP A 932 29.62 -20.29 -29.11
CA ASP A 932 28.91 -19.81 -30.30
C ASP A 932 28.03 -20.91 -30.90
N ALA A 933 26.82 -20.55 -31.33
CA ALA A 933 25.95 -21.45 -32.06
C ALA A 933 26.64 -21.98 -33.34
N GLY A 934 26.62 -23.30 -33.54
CA GLY A 934 27.20 -23.96 -34.71
C GLY A 934 28.69 -24.29 -34.59
N LYS A 935 29.36 -23.89 -33.50
CA LYS A 935 30.80 -24.17 -33.27
C LYS A 935 31.06 -25.25 -32.21
N GLY A 936 30.03 -25.73 -31.54
CA GLY A 936 30.11 -26.76 -30.50
C GLY A 936 29.60 -28.13 -30.95
N SER A 937 29.62 -29.06 -30.01
CA SER A 937 29.15 -30.45 -30.14
C SER A 937 27.79 -30.73 -29.51
N GLY A 938 27.19 -29.75 -28.82
CA GLY A 938 25.96 -29.95 -28.05
C GLY A 938 26.19 -30.43 -26.62
N GLN A 939 27.44 -30.37 -26.13
CA GLN A 939 27.80 -30.89 -24.82
C GLN A 939 27.51 -29.88 -23.69
N ILE A 940 26.97 -30.40 -22.59
CA ILE A 940 26.82 -29.69 -21.33
C ILE A 940 27.87 -30.28 -20.37
N ARG A 941 28.68 -29.43 -19.76
CA ARG A 941 29.73 -29.81 -18.81
C ARG A 941 29.57 -29.03 -17.52
N SER A 942 30.00 -29.62 -16.41
CA SER A 942 30.23 -28.92 -15.15
C SER A 942 31.70 -29.04 -14.75
N GLY A 943 32.18 -28.08 -13.96
CA GLY A 943 33.52 -28.12 -13.38
C GLY A 943 33.65 -27.13 -12.23
N SER A 944 34.71 -27.28 -11.43
CA SER A 944 34.99 -26.39 -10.31
C SER A 944 36.42 -25.85 -10.34
N SER A 945 36.62 -24.71 -9.68
CA SER A 945 37.93 -24.17 -9.30
C SER A 945 37.94 -23.86 -7.82
N GLY A 946 39.02 -24.20 -7.13
CA GLY A 946 39.09 -24.15 -5.67
C GLY A 946 38.53 -25.41 -5.02
N ASP A 947 38.32 -25.34 -3.70
CA ASP A 947 37.81 -26.44 -2.88
C ASP A 947 36.47 -26.02 -2.26
N ALA A 948 35.47 -26.89 -2.37
CA ALA A 948 34.09 -26.65 -1.92
C ALA A 948 33.97 -26.53 -0.39
N ASP A 949 34.98 -27.02 0.32
CA ASP A 949 35.11 -26.95 1.78
C ASP A 949 36.27 -26.02 2.21
N PHE A 950 36.76 -25.16 1.31
CA PHE A 950 37.89 -24.28 1.63
C PHE A 950 37.53 -23.27 2.73
N ILE A 951 38.44 -23.14 3.68
CA ILE A 951 38.30 -22.27 4.85
C ILE A 951 39.48 -21.30 4.90
N ASP A 952 39.23 -19.99 4.76
CA ASP A 952 40.22 -18.93 5.07
C ASP A 952 39.62 -17.79 5.92
N TYR A 953 38.98 -18.13 7.04
CA TYR A 953 38.38 -17.13 7.96
C TYR A 953 39.11 -17.00 9.30
N THR A 954 40.33 -17.54 9.45
CA THR A 954 40.95 -17.72 10.78
C THR A 954 41.20 -16.43 11.58
N GLN A 955 40.97 -15.24 11.00
CA GLN A 955 41.09 -13.93 11.65
C GLN A 955 39.85 -13.01 11.49
N ASP A 956 38.80 -13.40 10.77
CA ASP A 956 37.59 -12.57 10.56
C ASP A 956 36.37 -13.15 11.29
N ALA A 957 35.80 -12.38 12.21
CA ALA A 957 34.68 -12.82 13.04
C ALA A 957 33.35 -12.93 12.27
N VAL A 958 33.14 -12.09 11.25
CA VAL A 958 31.94 -12.11 10.42
C VAL A 958 31.97 -13.33 9.51
N LEU A 959 33.10 -13.59 8.85
CA LEU A 959 33.25 -14.79 8.01
C LEU A 959 33.18 -16.09 8.82
N LYS A 960 33.68 -16.11 10.06
CA LYS A 960 33.50 -17.25 10.97
C LYS A 960 32.02 -17.49 11.31
N THR A 961 31.27 -16.42 11.51
CA THR A 961 29.82 -16.49 11.74
C THR A 961 29.11 -16.99 10.50
N LEU A 962 29.47 -16.48 9.32
CA LEU A 962 28.91 -16.90 8.04
C LEU A 962 29.10 -18.40 7.82
N TRP A 963 30.32 -18.88 8.04
CA TRP A 963 30.65 -20.30 7.93
C TRP A 963 29.82 -21.16 8.89
N SER A 964 29.64 -20.71 10.13
CA SER A 964 28.80 -21.42 11.11
C SER A 964 27.34 -21.48 10.67
N ASN A 965 26.84 -20.39 10.08
CA ASN A 965 25.47 -20.32 9.57
C ASN A 965 25.26 -21.23 8.37
N LEU A 966 26.20 -21.27 7.41
CA LEU A 966 26.15 -22.16 6.24
C LEU A 966 26.18 -23.66 6.59
N GLN A 967 26.67 -24.02 7.77
CA GLN A 967 26.66 -25.39 8.27
C GLN A 967 25.54 -25.68 9.26
N ALA A 968 24.79 -24.67 9.68
CA ALA A 968 23.72 -24.87 10.64
C ALA A 968 22.60 -25.72 10.02
N ALA A 969 22.04 -26.63 10.82
CA ALA A 969 20.90 -27.42 10.40
C ALA A 969 19.72 -26.53 10.00
N MET A 970 18.89 -27.04 9.10
CA MET A 970 17.64 -26.39 8.71
C MET A 970 16.77 -26.13 9.96
N PRO A 971 16.12 -24.96 10.05
CA PRO A 971 15.16 -24.66 11.12
C PRO A 971 14.06 -25.73 11.25
N GLN A 972 13.46 -25.85 12.43
CA GLN A 972 12.31 -26.73 12.62
C GLN A 972 11.12 -26.19 11.83
N VAL A 973 10.45 -27.10 11.11
CA VAL A 973 9.24 -26.82 10.33
C VAL A 973 8.07 -27.53 11.01
N THR A 974 6.98 -26.82 11.24
CA THR A 974 5.76 -27.32 11.89
C THR A 974 4.61 -27.35 10.89
N ASP A 975 3.64 -28.24 11.11
CA ASP A 975 2.37 -28.21 10.37
C ASP A 975 1.47 -27.24 11.14
N ASP A 976 1.02 -26.16 10.50
CA ASP A 976 0.24 -25.07 11.12
C ASP A 976 0.95 -24.44 12.35
N PRO A 977 1.83 -23.43 12.16
CA PRO A 977 2.58 -22.82 13.25
C PRO A 977 1.73 -21.95 14.20
N ILE A 978 0.49 -21.60 13.81
CA ILE A 978 -0.45 -20.75 14.55
C ILE A 978 -1.59 -21.62 15.08
#